data_AF-A0A6L9SUY0-F1
#
_entry.id   AF-A0A6L9SUY0-F1
#
_cell.length_a   1.000
_cell.length_b   1.000
_cell.length_c   1.000
_cell.angle_alpha   90.00
_cell.angle_beta   90.00
_cell.angle_gamma   90.00
#
_symmetry.space_group_name_H-M   'P 1'
#
loop_
_entity.id
_entity.type
_entity.pdbx_description
1 polymer ?
#
loop_
_entity_poly.entity_id
_entity_poly.type
_entity_poly.pdbx_seq_one_letter_code
_entity_poly.pdbx_strand_id
1 'polypeptide(L)'
;MAERIRIVIWAVLAVIVAVAMLFVCSTPAMAENTAAGVTQTGGNDANGNAAGAGNSGSDKSGDTGSSSGDASTGGSGSSSDSNPDTSSNGNASGESTGSDSDTAQSDDAADKGASGNAQSDGAKAAADDAATQFIADLKDPCDTGQTARTITVTSDITLTTTGIHPQCNITVVSDGNPHTITWGGSGSVLWIDPNRSFTIGSSTDSKANNLTFTNNGNAKDNPSNAENPLFHNYGTVTIDGGTFKDSAAANGSVVLNAKTLTINGGTFINNKATGVGGGVVYQNVENEHKTPATTVTGGTFSYNRQDPGTCDTDATADVCEQEAFGGGAIHTASGELTIKGNVTFDHNSAKSWGFRSGGGAVWAQGKLWVKNSTDGTGSPSFTNNWASVAEPGKDILRGGAGGAIFLNGEGSLAYLMGGKFENNASGYLGGAIYTEEDSTTYVGKSVAYANIAGHFGGGLWFCPSGASVSSKSGNIALFDNSVEDTIDANTSNAKDGKKPDAETMAGDDFAIMNPWFKWEHYNRAMPPNYFQLLSSWFTSRASAAVDWYWDGTPKKESSGYYDSWLPYQTVRQDRGAVLTDTSATKRYKDADEQTRENQRIKYASTVLCLYADDGQKATCNNKAKENSWDNPEYIGTGVALKAIPKSDAVKDNAKRNASLTLTGNRARLSGGAFGSNGVISFSSPYSATWKKAEGADGTTDEAKLRPGSEWTLSTTDGGPMNEDFRPADCQVNDGATTTGGSCWQTGADGKKTVVIRDNGGRDNNSDDGVISVDNLAVGTYELTELTPPPGYEKTENTYTFTIEAVTPGQAPKEPQLMVKKADGSTSPVNGNVIGNKLTTGSVSWQKIGDGETTQSLGGSHWKVMDAEGKKVIDGFSDIQDCDTTSTDAKACDGKIDTDPATGRFTIKGLPTGAEKTTYRLVETQAPEGYILPANTYYEFTLDKDGNVAWIGLTIAQFKNTPLKLSWDKVDSSKDHNRIEGSEWSITAGTWNESTKTFTPGNDAKAMSVVDCSTSECASKPSGTESYTDVDQEPGQISITAIKAGTYRLVETKAPKGYQLPNANDTFAIVTVTADGGVHMDRYGEWSQATDGGSSTCVVSNGVQTTAAEAGCQLTNHVIPISALPFTGGVDARDWLLFGGIAAVAAAITLALINEYRKRKGLA
;
A
#
# COMPACT_ATOMS: atom_id res chain seq x y z
N MET A 1 -69.81 -42.42 -86.68
CA MET A 1 -70.14 -41.49 -85.58
C MET A 1 -69.84 -42.18 -84.24
N ALA A 2 -69.78 -41.45 -83.11
CA ALA A 2 -69.41 -41.95 -81.78
C ALA A 2 -67.99 -42.59 -81.66
N GLU A 3 -67.78 -43.79 -82.19
CA GLU A 3 -66.69 -44.68 -81.74
C GLU A 3 -65.32 -44.39 -82.38
N ARG A 4 -65.26 -44.18 -83.70
CA ARG A 4 -64.00 -43.77 -84.37
C ARG A 4 -63.61 -42.31 -84.08
N ILE A 5 -64.50 -41.50 -83.52
CA ILE A 5 -64.18 -40.17 -83.00
C ILE A 5 -63.57 -40.30 -81.59
N ARG A 6 -64.11 -41.20 -80.75
CA ARG A 6 -63.50 -41.54 -79.45
C ARG A 6 -62.05 -42.01 -79.59
N ILE A 7 -61.75 -42.93 -80.52
CA ILE A 7 -60.39 -43.49 -80.64
C ILE A 7 -59.34 -42.41 -81.02
N VAL A 8 -59.68 -41.46 -81.90
CA VAL A 8 -58.78 -40.36 -82.25
C VAL A 8 -58.69 -39.32 -81.12
N ILE A 9 -59.79 -39.01 -80.44
CA ILE A 9 -59.78 -38.14 -79.25
C ILE A 9 -58.96 -38.76 -78.11
N TRP A 10 -59.02 -40.08 -77.90
CA TRP A 10 -58.16 -40.78 -76.94
C TRP A 10 -56.69 -40.75 -77.35
N ALA A 11 -56.36 -40.90 -78.64
CA ALA A 11 -54.97 -40.79 -79.12
C ALA A 11 -54.40 -39.37 -78.96
N VAL A 12 -55.22 -38.32 -79.14
CA VAL A 12 -54.80 -36.93 -78.96
C VAL A 12 -54.79 -36.52 -77.48
N LEU A 13 -55.74 -36.97 -76.66
CA LEU A 13 -55.69 -36.79 -75.20
C LEU A 13 -54.49 -37.52 -74.58
N ALA A 14 -54.09 -38.69 -75.09
CA ALA A 14 -52.87 -39.37 -74.64
C ALA A 14 -51.59 -38.56 -74.87
N VAL A 15 -51.58 -37.69 -75.91
CA VAL A 15 -50.46 -36.77 -76.18
C VAL A 15 -50.59 -35.46 -75.39
N ILE A 16 -51.80 -34.96 -75.15
CA ILE A 16 -52.02 -33.69 -74.42
C ILE A 16 -51.91 -33.87 -72.90
N VAL A 17 -52.35 -34.99 -72.34
CA VAL A 17 -52.11 -35.32 -70.92
C VAL A 17 -50.61 -35.48 -70.62
N ALA A 18 -49.83 -35.95 -71.60
CA ALA A 18 -48.37 -36.10 -71.49
C ALA A 18 -47.59 -34.77 -71.46
N VAL A 19 -48.25 -33.62 -71.63
CA VAL A 19 -47.62 -32.28 -71.61
C VAL A 19 -48.24 -31.36 -70.55
N ALA A 20 -49.38 -31.74 -69.95
CA ALA A 20 -50.13 -30.91 -69.00
C ALA A 20 -50.22 -31.47 -67.56
N MET A 21 -49.61 -32.62 -67.25
CA MET A 21 -49.30 -32.99 -65.85
C MET A 21 -48.03 -32.27 -65.38
N LEU A 22 -48.16 -30.95 -65.21
CA LEU A 22 -47.13 -30.07 -64.66
C LEU A 22 -47.28 -29.97 -63.13
N PHE A 23 -46.17 -30.26 -62.42
CA PHE A 23 -45.92 -30.03 -60.99
C PHE A 23 -46.86 -30.71 -59.95
N VAL A 24 -46.31 -31.69 -59.20
CA VAL A 24 -46.06 -31.68 -57.74
C VAL A 24 -45.58 -33.10 -57.30
N CYS A 25 -44.83 -33.16 -56.19
CA CYS A 25 -44.25 -34.34 -55.49
C CYS A 25 -45.12 -35.63 -55.47
N SER A 26 -44.57 -36.86 -55.45
CA SER A 26 -43.18 -37.34 -55.33
C SER A 26 -42.99 -38.80 -55.83
N THR A 27 -41.74 -39.32 -55.76
CA THR A 27 -41.23 -40.68 -56.08
C THR A 27 -42.15 -41.87 -55.75
N PRO A 28 -42.13 -42.99 -56.52
CA PRO A 28 -41.28 -44.13 -56.11
C PRO A 28 -40.77 -45.09 -57.23
N ALA A 29 -39.60 -45.73 -57.02
CA ALA A 29 -39.23 -47.02 -57.63
C ALA A 29 -38.09 -47.69 -56.84
N MET A 30 -38.31 -48.92 -56.33
CA MET A 30 -37.35 -49.75 -55.56
C MET A 30 -36.60 -49.00 -54.43
N ALA A 31 -37.16 -48.84 -53.23
CA ALA A 31 -38.13 -49.70 -52.52
C ALA A 31 -37.63 -51.14 -52.27
N GLU A 32 -36.89 -51.27 -51.16
CA GLU A 32 -37.13 -52.26 -50.09
C GLU A 32 -37.07 -53.77 -50.42
N ASN A 33 -35.98 -54.42 -49.96
CA ASN A 33 -36.08 -55.12 -48.67
C ASN A 33 -34.70 -55.44 -48.06
N THR A 34 -34.54 -55.22 -46.74
CA THR A 34 -33.42 -55.68 -45.88
C THR A 34 -31.99 -55.24 -46.27
N ALA A 35 -30.98 -55.17 -45.40
CA ALA A 35 -30.88 -55.18 -43.92
C ALA A 35 -29.86 -54.09 -43.55
N ALA A 36 -30.08 -53.19 -42.58
CA ALA A 36 -30.27 -53.40 -41.14
C ALA A 36 -29.00 -53.87 -40.41
N GLY A 37 -28.52 -53.01 -39.49
CA GLY A 37 -27.32 -53.18 -38.67
C GLY A 37 -27.30 -52.16 -37.52
N VAL A 38 -28.45 -51.99 -36.85
CA VAL A 38 -28.72 -50.93 -35.86
C VAL A 38 -29.41 -51.52 -34.64
N THR A 39 -28.96 -51.08 -33.46
CA THR A 39 -29.65 -51.11 -32.16
C THR A 39 -29.66 -49.65 -31.67
N GLN A 40 -30.77 -48.91 -31.47
CA GLN A 40 -32.01 -49.19 -30.70
C GLN A 40 -31.70 -49.51 -29.23
N THR A 41 -32.34 -48.94 -28.20
CA THR A 41 -33.51 -48.02 -28.05
C THR A 41 -33.10 -46.74 -27.27
N GLY A 42 -33.78 -45.59 -27.21
CA GLY A 42 -35.23 -45.26 -27.15
C GLY A 42 -35.64 -44.96 -25.69
N GLY A 43 -36.40 -43.91 -25.34
CA GLY A 43 -36.99 -42.79 -26.12
C GLY A 43 -37.86 -41.85 -25.25
N ASN A 44 -38.72 -41.04 -25.90
CA ASN A 44 -39.90 -40.31 -25.40
C ASN A 44 -39.81 -38.95 -24.61
N ASP A 45 -40.59 -38.00 -25.15
CA ASP A 45 -41.53 -37.06 -24.51
C ASP A 45 -41.12 -35.70 -23.86
N ALA A 46 -41.22 -34.66 -24.71
CA ALA A 46 -42.17 -33.53 -24.61
C ALA A 46 -41.91 -32.27 -23.72
N ASN A 47 -42.00 -31.11 -24.39
CA ASN A 47 -42.53 -29.79 -23.98
C ASN A 47 -42.25 -29.21 -22.56
N GLY A 48 -41.71 -27.99 -22.51
CA GLY A 48 -41.85 -27.09 -21.35
C GLY A 48 -41.16 -25.74 -21.51
N ASN A 49 -41.91 -24.64 -21.50
CA ASN A 49 -41.39 -23.26 -21.52
C ASN A 49 -41.37 -22.66 -20.10
N ALA A 50 -40.62 -21.56 -19.95
CA ALA A 50 -40.69 -20.53 -18.91
C ALA A 50 -39.84 -20.66 -17.61
N ALA A 51 -39.17 -19.55 -17.33
CA ALA A 51 -38.77 -18.91 -16.06
C ALA A 51 -38.80 -19.68 -14.72
N GLY A 52 -37.71 -19.53 -13.95
CA GLY A 52 -37.68 -19.81 -12.51
C GLY A 52 -36.32 -19.44 -11.89
N ALA A 53 -36.32 -19.04 -10.61
CA ALA A 53 -35.11 -18.84 -9.81
C ALA A 53 -35.05 -19.88 -8.68
N GLY A 54 -33.86 -20.13 -8.11
CA GLY A 54 -33.74 -20.73 -6.77
C GLY A 54 -32.82 -21.95 -6.60
N ASN A 55 -31.58 -21.67 -6.19
CA ASN A 55 -30.90 -22.24 -5.01
C ASN A 55 -30.92 -23.76 -4.66
N SER A 56 -29.75 -24.25 -4.23
CA SER A 56 -29.47 -25.32 -3.24
C SER A 56 -29.64 -26.83 -3.58
N GLY A 57 -28.77 -27.65 -2.97
CA GLY A 57 -28.82 -29.13 -2.87
C GLY A 57 -28.09 -29.88 -4.01
N SER A 58 -26.90 -30.47 -3.90
CA SER A 58 -26.31 -31.45 -2.95
C SER A 58 -26.81 -32.91 -3.10
N ASP A 59 -25.96 -33.85 -3.59
CA ASP A 59 -25.53 -34.98 -2.76
C ASP A 59 -24.36 -35.88 -3.25
N LYS A 60 -23.64 -36.41 -2.24
CA LYS A 60 -22.80 -37.63 -2.09
C LYS A 60 -22.44 -38.56 -3.28
N SER A 61 -21.15 -38.86 -3.41
CA SER A 61 -20.50 -40.19 -3.17
C SER A 61 -18.98 -40.10 -3.48
N GLY A 62 -18.07 -40.95 -2.99
CA GLY A 62 -18.17 -42.01 -1.98
C GLY A 62 -16.78 -42.58 -1.61
N ASP A 63 -16.38 -42.35 -0.35
CA ASP A 63 -15.88 -43.33 0.64
C ASP A 63 -14.70 -44.27 0.32
N THR A 64 -13.60 -44.13 1.09
CA THR A 64 -12.88 -45.19 1.85
C THR A 64 -11.68 -44.58 2.61
N GLY A 65 -11.36 -44.91 3.86
CA GLY A 65 -12.15 -45.67 4.84
C GLY A 65 -11.33 -46.39 5.93
N SER A 66 -11.00 -45.72 7.05
CA SER A 66 -10.79 -46.25 8.43
C SER A 66 -10.30 -45.08 9.33
N SER A 67 -10.86 -44.71 10.49
CA SER A 67 -11.48 -45.46 11.62
C SER A 67 -10.47 -46.27 12.45
N SER A 68 -10.61 -46.46 13.77
CA SER A 68 -11.63 -46.08 14.77
C SER A 68 -11.08 -45.04 15.78
N GLY A 69 -11.82 -44.32 16.63
CA GLY A 69 -13.07 -44.60 17.37
C GLY A 69 -12.74 -44.79 18.87
N ASP A 70 -13.53 -44.35 19.86
CA ASP A 70 -14.94 -43.93 19.81
C ASP A 70 -15.35 -42.97 20.96
N ALA A 71 -16.58 -42.44 20.86
CA ALA A 71 -17.58 -42.03 21.88
C ALA A 71 -17.28 -41.98 23.41
N SER A 72 -17.98 -41.19 24.25
CA SER A 72 -18.90 -40.04 24.02
C SER A 72 -19.36 -39.37 25.34
N THR A 73 -19.97 -38.18 25.22
CA THR A 73 -21.06 -37.63 26.08
C THR A 73 -20.92 -37.58 27.63
N GLY A 74 -20.67 -36.37 28.14
CA GLY A 74 -21.57 -35.70 29.10
C GLY A 74 -21.41 -35.98 30.61
N GLY A 75 -21.85 -35.01 31.43
CA GLY A 75 -22.00 -35.15 32.88
C GLY A 75 -21.40 -33.99 33.69
N SER A 76 -22.25 -33.27 34.41
CA SER A 76 -21.84 -32.38 35.50
C SER A 76 -21.57 -33.19 36.78
N GLY A 77 -20.57 -32.80 37.57
CA GLY A 77 -20.30 -33.43 38.86
C GLY A 77 -19.17 -32.74 39.63
N SER A 78 -19.34 -32.60 40.95
CA SER A 78 -18.34 -32.11 41.89
C SER A 78 -17.78 -33.25 42.75
N SER A 79 -16.81 -32.95 43.61
CA SER A 79 -16.17 -33.84 44.62
C SER A 79 -15.31 -35.00 44.09
N SER A 80 -14.28 -35.48 44.81
CA SER A 80 -13.44 -34.84 45.84
C SER A 80 -12.15 -35.69 46.06
N ASP A 81 -11.25 -35.19 46.91
CA ASP A 81 -10.27 -35.93 47.71
C ASP A 81 -9.35 -36.98 47.04
N SER A 82 -8.05 -36.69 47.02
CA SER A 82 -7.17 -37.29 48.05
C SER A 82 -5.77 -36.66 48.06
N ASN A 83 -5.37 -36.17 49.23
CA ASN A 83 -3.99 -35.87 49.59
C ASN A 83 -3.55 -36.83 50.71
N PRO A 84 -2.25 -37.07 50.87
CA PRO A 84 -1.64 -37.03 52.20
C PRO A 84 -0.39 -36.12 52.19
N ASP A 85 -0.35 -35.04 52.97
CA ASP A 85 0.07 -34.99 54.39
C ASP A 85 1.60 -35.08 54.55
N THR A 86 2.31 -34.40 55.47
CA THR A 86 2.05 -33.40 56.54
C THR A 86 3.41 -32.68 56.83
N SER A 87 3.66 -31.66 57.67
CA SER A 87 2.97 -30.75 58.62
C SER A 87 4.04 -29.73 59.12
N SER A 88 3.81 -28.53 59.67
CA SER A 88 2.66 -27.61 59.80
C SER A 88 3.14 -26.34 60.52
N ASN A 89 2.43 -25.21 60.39
CA ASN A 89 1.92 -24.38 61.51
C ASN A 89 1.47 -23.00 61.01
N GLY A 90 0.24 -22.60 61.36
CA GLY A 90 -0.26 -21.25 61.12
C GLY A 90 -0.13 -20.35 62.35
N ASN A 91 -0.46 -19.07 62.17
CA ASN A 91 -0.64 -18.11 63.27
C ASN A 91 -1.90 -17.28 62.99
N ALA A 92 -2.64 -16.90 64.03
CA ALA A 92 -3.87 -16.12 63.91
C ALA A 92 -4.03 -15.14 65.09
N SER A 93 -4.21 -13.86 64.72
CA SER A 93 -4.70 -12.70 65.49
C SER A 93 -5.22 -12.90 66.92
N GLY A 94 -4.74 -12.05 67.83
CA GLY A 94 -5.41 -11.71 69.10
C GLY A 94 -4.93 -10.35 69.62
N GLU A 95 -5.85 -9.42 69.83
CA GLU A 95 -5.56 -8.05 70.32
C GLU A 95 -5.36 -8.01 71.83
N SER A 96 -4.51 -7.10 72.34
CA SER A 96 -4.74 -6.46 73.64
C SER A 96 -3.94 -5.16 73.83
N THR A 97 -4.54 -4.23 74.59
CA THR A 97 -4.06 -2.88 74.93
C THR A 97 -3.00 -2.87 76.04
N GLY A 98 -2.14 -1.83 76.08
CA GLY A 98 -1.42 -1.45 77.31
C GLY A 98 -0.34 -0.38 77.12
N SER A 99 -0.50 0.77 77.77
CA SER A 99 0.59 1.70 78.12
C SER A 99 1.28 1.19 79.42
N ASP A 100 2.45 1.66 79.89
CA ASP A 100 2.96 3.03 79.95
C ASP A 100 4.50 3.09 80.09
N SER A 101 5.03 4.31 80.23
CA SER A 101 6.44 4.64 80.49
C SER A 101 7.06 4.01 81.75
N ASP A 102 8.38 3.76 81.75
CA ASP A 102 9.29 4.69 82.47
C ASP A 102 10.77 4.58 82.04
N THR A 103 11.59 5.50 82.56
CA THR A 103 13.00 5.72 82.19
C THR A 103 14.01 5.21 83.24
N ALA A 104 15.19 4.74 82.80
CA ALA A 104 16.43 4.75 83.60
C ALA A 104 17.69 4.58 82.73
N GLN A 105 18.79 5.20 83.16
CA GLN A 105 20.13 5.11 82.56
C GLN A 105 20.81 3.75 82.78
N SER A 106 21.83 3.45 81.97
CA SER A 106 22.83 2.40 82.27
C SER A 106 24.24 3.00 82.24
N ASP A 107 24.90 3.05 83.39
CA ASP A 107 26.32 3.43 83.52
C ASP A 107 27.14 2.28 84.14
N ASP A 108 28.25 1.96 83.47
CA ASP A 108 29.52 1.36 83.94
C ASP A 108 29.70 -0.09 84.46
N ALA A 109 30.89 -0.60 84.10
CA ALA A 109 31.80 -1.49 84.86
C ALA A 109 31.50 -3.00 85.13
N ALA A 110 31.83 -3.82 84.12
CA ALA A 110 32.61 -5.07 84.14
C ALA A 110 33.01 -5.78 85.47
N ASP A 111 32.87 -7.13 85.47
CA ASP A 111 34.00 -8.05 85.75
C ASP A 111 33.87 -9.37 84.92
N LYS A 112 34.85 -10.27 85.00
CA LYS A 112 35.16 -11.34 84.04
C LYS A 112 34.40 -12.65 84.26
N GLY A 113 34.09 -13.33 83.15
CA GLY A 113 33.78 -14.76 83.10
C GLY A 113 34.36 -15.42 81.85
N ALA A 114 35.58 -15.94 81.93
CA ALA A 114 36.27 -16.53 80.78
C ALA A 114 36.13 -18.06 80.73
N SER A 115 35.43 -18.56 79.72
CA SER A 115 35.51 -19.97 79.27
C SER A 115 35.64 -19.98 77.75
N GLY A 116 36.88 -20.04 77.26
CA GLY A 116 37.17 -19.91 75.82
C GLY A 116 36.69 -21.11 75.00
N ASN A 117 36.09 -20.84 73.84
CA ASN A 117 35.81 -21.84 72.83
C ASN A 117 36.88 -21.72 71.73
N ALA A 118 38.03 -22.38 71.91
CA ALA A 118 39.23 -22.14 71.09
C ALA A 118 39.05 -22.33 69.56
N GLN A 119 37.94 -22.95 69.12
CA GLN A 119 37.59 -23.13 67.72
C GLN A 119 36.91 -21.89 67.09
N SER A 120 36.28 -20.99 67.86
CA SER A 120 35.79 -19.69 67.33
C SER A 120 36.92 -18.68 67.16
N ASP A 121 37.84 -18.64 68.12
CA ASP A 121 38.87 -17.60 68.19
C ASP A 121 39.93 -17.78 67.07
N GLY A 122 40.25 -19.04 66.73
CA GLY A 122 41.12 -19.36 65.59
C GLY A 122 40.49 -19.04 64.23
N ALA A 123 39.19 -19.29 64.07
CA ALA A 123 38.47 -18.94 62.84
C ALA A 123 38.38 -17.42 62.65
N LYS A 124 38.12 -16.68 63.74
CA LYS A 124 38.13 -15.21 63.72
C LYS A 124 39.51 -14.65 63.37
N ALA A 125 40.58 -15.13 64.02
CA ALA A 125 41.93 -14.67 63.74
C ALA A 125 42.36 -14.92 62.28
N ALA A 126 41.94 -16.03 61.67
CA ALA A 126 42.20 -16.30 60.26
C ALA A 126 41.41 -15.38 59.31
N ALA A 127 40.17 -15.00 59.66
CA ALA A 127 39.38 -14.03 58.89
C ALA A 127 39.93 -12.59 59.01
N ASP A 128 40.40 -12.20 60.20
CA ASP A 128 41.07 -10.91 60.43
C ASP A 128 42.39 -10.82 59.63
N ASP A 129 43.16 -11.92 59.52
CA ASP A 129 44.38 -12.04 58.71
C ASP A 129 44.07 -11.99 57.19
N ALA A 130 43.08 -12.76 56.72
CA ALA A 130 42.65 -12.75 55.31
C ALA A 130 42.13 -11.38 54.85
N ALA A 131 41.38 -10.67 55.69
CA ALA A 131 40.95 -9.30 55.42
C ALA A 131 42.12 -8.31 55.39
N THR A 132 43.13 -8.51 56.25
CA THR A 132 44.36 -7.71 56.26
C THR A 132 45.17 -7.91 54.97
N GLN A 133 45.36 -9.15 54.52
CA GLN A 133 46.06 -9.45 53.27
C GLN A 133 45.30 -8.90 52.05
N PHE A 134 43.97 -9.07 51.98
CA PHE A 134 43.16 -8.52 50.89
C PHE A 134 43.29 -6.99 50.76
N ILE A 135 43.33 -6.27 51.88
CA ILE A 135 43.55 -4.81 51.90
C ILE A 135 44.99 -4.44 51.47
N ALA A 136 45.98 -5.28 51.75
CA ALA A 136 47.35 -5.11 51.25
C ALA A 136 47.44 -5.35 49.74
N ASP A 137 46.86 -6.45 49.24
CA ASP A 137 46.86 -6.84 47.81
C ASP A 137 46.24 -5.77 46.90
N LEU A 138 45.29 -4.99 47.41
CA LEU A 138 44.70 -3.82 46.75
C LEU A 138 45.63 -2.59 46.76
N LYS A 139 46.31 -2.33 47.89
CA LYS A 139 47.15 -1.13 48.10
C LYS A 139 48.55 -1.25 47.51
N ASP A 140 49.03 -2.46 47.28
CA ASP A 140 50.32 -2.70 46.67
C ASP A 140 50.32 -2.39 45.15
N PRO A 141 51.41 -1.82 44.61
CA PRO A 141 51.55 -1.60 43.17
C PRO A 141 51.63 -2.93 42.41
N CYS A 142 51.34 -2.88 41.10
CA CYS A 142 51.55 -4.03 40.23
C CYS A 142 53.00 -4.54 40.28
N ASP A 143 53.15 -5.86 40.24
CA ASP A 143 54.43 -6.56 40.10
C ASP A 143 55.23 -6.06 38.88
N THR A 144 56.56 -6.15 38.94
CA THR A 144 57.43 -5.56 37.90
C THR A 144 57.16 -6.18 36.52
N GLY A 145 56.63 -5.36 35.60
CA GLY A 145 56.25 -5.77 34.24
C GLY A 145 54.79 -6.17 34.06
N GLN A 146 53.98 -6.17 35.13
CA GLN A 146 52.54 -6.38 35.07
C GLN A 146 51.76 -5.06 35.11
N THR A 147 50.53 -5.09 34.59
CA THR A 147 49.58 -3.96 34.63
C THR A 147 48.29 -4.29 35.37
N ALA A 148 48.06 -5.56 35.71
CA ALA A 148 46.89 -6.07 36.42
C ALA A 148 47.25 -7.23 37.34
N ARG A 149 46.48 -7.40 38.43
CA ARG A 149 46.59 -8.46 39.45
C ARG A 149 45.22 -9.12 39.62
N THR A 150 45.19 -10.46 39.75
CA THR A 150 43.99 -11.19 40.18
C THR A 150 44.11 -11.57 41.64
N ILE A 151 43.09 -11.26 42.44
CA ILE A 151 42.98 -11.61 43.86
C ILE A 151 41.91 -12.71 43.97
N THR A 152 42.29 -13.85 44.54
CA THR A 152 41.38 -14.99 44.75
C THR A 152 40.93 -15.04 46.20
N VAL A 153 39.63 -14.98 46.41
CA VAL A 153 38.98 -15.07 47.73
C VAL A 153 38.81 -16.55 48.10
N THR A 154 39.36 -16.92 49.27
CA THR A 154 39.41 -18.29 49.80
C THR A 154 38.71 -18.43 51.17
N SER A 155 38.19 -17.33 51.72
CA SER A 155 37.38 -17.28 52.93
C SER A 155 36.45 -16.07 52.90
N ASP A 156 35.50 -15.99 53.83
CA ASP A 156 34.80 -14.74 54.12
C ASP A 156 35.79 -13.61 54.51
N ILE A 157 35.44 -12.37 54.15
CA ILE A 157 36.24 -11.16 54.39
C ILE A 157 35.32 -10.09 55.00
N THR A 158 35.82 -9.37 56.03
CA THR A 158 35.13 -8.22 56.62
C THR A 158 35.97 -6.94 56.45
N LEU A 159 35.47 -6.00 55.65
CA LEU A 159 36.13 -4.73 55.35
C LEU A 159 35.59 -3.61 56.26
N THR A 160 36.45 -3.13 57.16
CA THR A 160 36.19 -1.98 58.06
C THR A 160 36.95 -0.71 57.67
N THR A 161 37.79 -0.78 56.63
CA THR A 161 38.57 0.34 56.10
C THR A 161 37.93 0.85 54.83
N THR A 162 37.51 2.11 54.82
CA THR A 162 37.05 2.84 53.62
C THR A 162 38.19 3.64 52.99
N GLY A 163 37.97 4.26 51.82
CA GLY A 163 38.99 5.09 51.17
C GLY A 163 40.17 4.31 50.58
N ILE A 164 39.96 3.08 50.12
CA ILE A 164 41.02 2.25 49.53
C ILE A 164 41.15 2.56 48.03
N HIS A 165 42.29 3.15 47.62
CA HIS A 165 42.62 3.41 46.21
C HIS A 165 43.53 2.29 45.66
N PRO A 166 43.06 1.43 44.72
CA PRO A 166 43.86 0.32 44.22
C PRO A 166 45.08 0.75 43.39
N GLN A 167 46.27 0.25 43.74
CA GLN A 167 47.53 0.63 43.10
C GLN A 167 47.94 -0.27 41.91
N CYS A 168 47.08 -1.22 41.56
CA CYS A 168 47.12 -1.99 40.32
C CYS A 168 45.73 -2.04 39.69
N ASN A 169 45.60 -2.50 38.45
CA ASN A 169 44.29 -2.93 37.93
C ASN A 169 43.93 -4.27 38.59
N ILE A 170 42.72 -4.41 39.13
CA ILE A 170 42.36 -5.55 39.97
C ILE A 170 41.25 -6.38 39.31
N THR A 171 41.37 -7.70 39.40
CA THR A 171 40.27 -8.65 39.20
C THR A 171 40.06 -9.44 40.50
N VAL A 172 38.84 -9.49 41.04
CA VAL A 172 38.52 -10.28 42.24
C VAL A 172 37.62 -11.46 41.87
N VAL A 173 38.03 -12.67 42.27
CA VAL A 173 37.33 -13.93 41.97
C VAL A 173 37.22 -14.82 43.21
N SER A 174 36.22 -15.71 43.24
CA SER A 174 36.17 -16.84 44.16
C SER A 174 37.17 -17.94 43.74
N ASP A 175 37.66 -18.73 44.72
CA ASP A 175 38.38 -20.00 44.49
C ASP A 175 37.50 -21.12 43.89
N GLY A 176 36.20 -20.86 43.72
CA GLY A 176 35.16 -21.76 43.27
C GLY A 176 34.11 -22.07 44.35
N ASN A 177 34.37 -21.76 45.61
CA ASN A 177 33.45 -21.95 46.74
C ASN A 177 32.67 -20.64 47.06
N PRO A 178 31.49 -20.71 47.70
CA PRO A 178 30.77 -19.51 48.14
C PRO A 178 31.52 -18.79 49.28
N HIS A 179 31.88 -17.52 49.08
CA HIS A 179 32.46 -16.65 50.11
C HIS A 179 31.72 -15.30 50.18
N THR A 180 31.77 -14.64 51.33
CA THR A 180 31.09 -13.38 51.62
C THR A 180 32.09 -12.27 51.92
N ILE A 181 32.04 -11.19 51.13
CA ILE A 181 32.70 -9.91 51.42
C ILE A 181 31.67 -8.99 52.09
N THR A 182 31.78 -8.86 53.41
CA THR A 182 31.00 -7.90 54.19
C THR A 182 31.75 -6.57 54.30
N TRP A 183 31.10 -5.42 54.15
CA TRP A 183 31.73 -4.11 54.38
C TRP A 183 30.96 -3.19 55.34
N GLY A 184 31.65 -2.20 55.88
CA GLY A 184 31.07 -1.10 56.64
C GLY A 184 32.08 -0.02 56.99
N GLY A 185 31.57 1.16 57.34
CA GLY A 185 32.35 2.36 57.64
C GLY A 185 31.59 3.60 57.22
N SER A 186 32.31 4.70 56.99
CA SER A 186 31.80 5.92 56.36
C SER A 186 32.65 6.29 55.15
N GLY A 187 31.99 6.77 54.10
CA GLY A 187 32.58 6.94 52.77
C GLY A 187 32.65 5.63 51.98
N SER A 188 32.90 5.73 50.68
CA SER A 188 33.01 4.58 49.77
C SER A 188 34.20 3.68 50.12
N VAL A 189 34.06 2.36 49.99
CA VAL A 189 35.12 1.40 50.32
C VAL A 189 36.28 1.48 49.32
N LEU A 190 35.98 1.29 48.04
CA LEU A 190 36.95 1.19 46.95
C LEU A 190 36.87 2.42 46.04
N TRP A 191 37.96 3.17 45.93
CA TRP A 191 38.06 4.38 45.09
C TRP A 191 38.88 4.07 43.84
N ILE A 192 38.21 3.93 42.69
CA ILE A 192 38.84 3.51 41.44
C ILE A 192 39.33 4.75 40.68
N ASP A 193 40.64 5.01 40.75
CA ASP A 193 41.28 6.18 40.16
C ASP A 193 41.11 6.25 38.61
N PRO A 194 41.20 7.44 37.98
CA PRO A 194 40.92 7.64 36.55
C PRO A 194 41.65 6.75 35.54
N ASN A 195 42.81 6.21 35.92
CA ASN A 195 43.66 5.34 35.10
C ASN A 195 43.67 3.88 35.58
N ARG A 196 42.73 3.47 36.45
CA ARG A 196 42.59 2.12 36.98
C ARG A 196 41.34 1.42 36.44
N SER A 197 41.39 0.09 36.41
CA SER A 197 40.22 -0.76 36.21
C SER A 197 40.07 -1.77 37.36
N PHE A 198 38.81 -2.03 37.75
CA PHE A 198 38.45 -3.05 38.73
C PHE A 198 37.39 -3.99 38.16
N THR A 199 37.60 -5.29 38.27
CA THR A 199 36.67 -6.32 37.78
C THR A 199 36.25 -7.24 38.93
N ILE A 200 34.95 -7.50 39.07
CA ILE A 200 34.42 -8.60 39.91
C ILE A 200 34.01 -9.75 39.00
N GLY A 201 34.51 -10.95 39.33
CA GLY A 201 34.13 -12.19 38.69
C GLY A 201 34.83 -12.47 37.36
N SER A 202 34.24 -13.37 36.57
CA SER A 202 34.63 -13.73 35.22
C SER A 202 33.40 -14.02 34.36
N SER A 203 33.38 -13.45 33.17
CA SER A 203 32.39 -13.71 32.11
C SER A 203 32.60 -15.07 31.42
N THR A 204 33.70 -15.78 31.72
CA THR A 204 34.03 -17.09 31.13
C THR A 204 34.07 -18.26 32.13
N ASP A 205 34.10 -17.99 33.44
CA ASP A 205 34.00 -19.01 34.49
C ASP A 205 32.95 -18.61 35.55
N SER A 206 31.86 -19.38 35.61
CA SER A 206 30.79 -19.15 36.58
C SER A 206 31.17 -19.52 38.02
N LYS A 207 32.23 -20.31 38.25
CA LYS A 207 32.69 -20.65 39.61
C LYS A 207 33.44 -19.50 40.26
N ALA A 208 34.21 -18.75 39.48
CA ALA A 208 34.85 -17.50 39.89
C ALA A 208 33.83 -16.44 40.40
N ASN A 209 32.55 -16.59 40.06
CA ASN A 209 31.46 -15.70 40.45
C ASN A 209 30.76 -16.06 41.77
N ASN A 210 31.24 -17.06 42.51
CA ASN A 210 30.68 -17.48 43.81
C ASN A 210 31.06 -16.53 44.97
N LEU A 211 30.83 -15.23 44.78
CA LEU A 211 31.08 -14.16 45.76
C LEU A 211 29.77 -13.47 46.14
N THR A 212 29.52 -13.33 47.43
CA THR A 212 28.43 -12.50 47.98
C THR A 212 28.99 -11.21 48.55
N PHE A 213 28.40 -10.07 48.18
CA PHE A 213 28.76 -8.73 48.66
C PHE A 213 27.58 -8.16 49.45
N THR A 214 27.83 -7.70 50.69
CA THR A 214 26.79 -7.04 51.49
C THR A 214 27.35 -6.03 52.50
N ASN A 215 26.57 -5.01 52.86
CA ASN A 215 26.78 -4.26 54.10
C ASN A 215 25.75 -4.56 55.21
N ASN A 216 24.91 -5.60 55.05
CA ASN A 216 23.86 -5.97 56.01
C ASN A 216 22.90 -4.81 56.38
N GLY A 217 22.55 -3.97 55.41
CA GLY A 217 21.70 -2.80 55.57
C GLY A 217 22.33 -1.66 56.39
N ASN A 218 23.65 -1.67 56.58
CA ASN A 218 24.39 -0.75 57.45
C ASN A 218 24.54 0.67 56.85
N ALA A 219 23.42 1.38 56.76
CA ALA A 219 23.34 2.83 56.62
C ALA A 219 22.92 3.46 57.97
N LYS A 220 23.63 3.09 59.04
CA LYS A 220 23.16 3.18 60.43
C LYS A 220 22.52 4.52 60.80
N ASP A 221 21.33 4.40 61.35
CA ASP A 221 20.59 5.41 62.12
C ASP A 221 20.07 6.64 61.34
N ASN A 222 19.82 6.44 60.04
CA ASN A 222 18.90 7.21 59.17
C ASN A 222 18.97 8.75 59.21
N PRO A 223 20.08 9.35 58.76
CA PRO A 223 20.07 10.63 58.09
C PRO A 223 20.27 10.46 56.57
N SER A 224 19.78 11.44 55.79
CA SER A 224 20.33 11.68 54.46
C SER A 224 21.84 11.96 54.54
N ASN A 225 22.57 11.74 53.44
CA ASN A 225 24.02 11.95 53.29
C ASN A 225 24.95 10.84 53.83
N ALA A 226 24.44 9.67 54.23
CA ALA A 226 25.28 8.53 54.62
C ALA A 226 25.88 7.78 53.41
N GLU A 227 27.10 8.15 53.01
CA GLU A 227 27.91 7.39 52.06
C GLU A 227 28.45 6.11 52.69
N ASN A 228 28.05 4.93 52.18
CA ASN A 228 28.71 3.64 52.43
C ASN A 228 28.60 2.67 51.21
N PRO A 229 28.84 3.11 49.96
CA PRO A 229 28.82 2.23 48.79
C PRO A 229 30.10 1.39 48.71
N LEU A 230 30.03 0.24 48.02
CA LEU A 230 31.23 -0.57 47.77
C LEU A 230 32.24 0.15 46.85
N PHE A 231 31.77 0.83 45.80
CA PHE A 231 32.61 1.52 44.82
C PHE A 231 32.33 3.03 44.71
N HIS A 232 33.41 3.80 44.61
CA HIS A 232 33.46 5.12 43.98
C HIS A 232 34.27 5.01 42.69
N ASN A 233 33.66 5.20 41.52
CA ASN A 233 34.30 4.93 40.24
C ASN A 233 34.60 6.19 39.42
N TYR A 234 35.85 6.66 39.49
CA TYR A 234 36.41 7.64 38.55
C TYR A 234 37.17 6.99 37.39
N GLY A 235 37.30 5.65 37.39
CA GLY A 235 38.11 4.84 36.47
C GLY A 235 37.25 3.96 35.56
N THR A 236 37.40 2.64 35.68
CA THR A 236 36.54 1.65 35.01
C THR A 236 36.18 0.55 36.00
N VAL A 237 34.89 0.25 36.18
CA VAL A 237 34.40 -0.91 36.94
C VAL A 237 33.68 -1.88 36.01
N THR A 238 33.98 -3.18 36.15
CA THR A 238 33.31 -4.27 35.45
C THR A 238 32.76 -5.27 36.47
N ILE A 239 31.50 -5.67 36.33
CA ILE A 239 30.87 -6.73 37.12
C ILE A 239 30.43 -7.83 36.16
N ASP A 240 31.18 -8.93 36.12
CA ASP A 240 30.84 -10.10 35.30
C ASP A 240 29.96 -11.10 36.07
N GLY A 241 29.94 -11.05 37.40
CA GLY A 241 29.13 -11.92 38.24
C GLY A 241 29.19 -11.56 39.73
N GLY A 242 28.69 -12.47 40.57
CA GLY A 242 28.54 -12.27 42.02
C GLY A 242 27.10 -11.96 42.45
N THR A 243 26.84 -12.04 43.75
CA THR A 243 25.57 -11.67 44.38
C THR A 243 25.78 -10.43 45.26
N PHE A 244 25.14 -9.33 44.91
CA PHE A 244 25.18 -8.08 45.67
C PHE A 244 23.83 -7.91 46.36
N LYS A 245 23.80 -8.04 47.69
CA LYS A 245 22.52 -8.15 48.41
C LYS A 245 22.46 -7.39 49.72
N ASP A 246 21.23 -7.12 50.14
CA ASP A 246 20.89 -6.61 51.47
C ASP A 246 21.74 -5.39 51.87
N SER A 247 22.08 -4.53 50.91
CA SER A 247 22.98 -3.38 51.13
C SER A 247 22.22 -2.06 51.13
N ALA A 248 22.66 -1.10 51.95
CA ALA A 248 22.05 0.23 52.05
C ALA A 248 23.08 1.35 52.04
N ALA A 249 22.78 2.44 51.33
CA ALA A 249 23.53 3.71 51.36
C ALA A 249 22.59 4.89 51.05
N ALA A 250 23.09 6.12 51.09
CA ALA A 250 22.35 7.28 50.59
C ALA A 250 21.99 7.13 49.10
N ASN A 251 22.98 6.93 48.23
CA ASN A 251 22.81 6.67 46.80
C ASN A 251 23.72 5.51 46.39
N GLY A 252 23.36 4.76 45.34
CA GLY A 252 24.27 3.83 44.65
C GLY A 252 24.95 2.80 45.54
N SER A 253 24.19 2.02 46.33
CA SER A 253 24.78 1.23 47.44
C SER A 253 25.84 0.19 47.03
N VAL A 254 25.89 -0.20 45.74
CA VAL A 254 27.01 -0.95 45.18
C VAL A 254 27.99 -0.03 44.46
N VAL A 255 27.52 0.85 43.57
CA VAL A 255 28.39 1.75 42.78
C VAL A 255 27.88 3.19 42.74
N LEU A 256 28.73 4.15 43.15
CA LEU A 256 28.73 5.53 42.66
C LEU A 256 29.59 5.59 41.39
N ASN A 257 29.00 5.92 40.24
CA ASN A 257 29.68 5.96 38.95
C ASN A 257 29.88 7.40 38.44
N ALA A 258 31.13 7.85 38.40
CA ALA A 258 31.56 9.11 37.80
C ALA A 258 32.31 8.92 36.47
N LYS A 259 32.47 7.68 35.98
CA LYS A 259 33.06 7.37 34.67
C LYS A 259 32.45 6.12 34.04
N THR A 260 33.19 5.01 33.89
CA THR A 260 32.76 3.86 33.07
C THR A 260 32.41 2.66 33.93
N LEU A 261 31.14 2.23 33.89
CA LEU A 261 30.64 1.02 34.54
C LEU A 261 30.11 0.04 33.48
N THR A 262 30.50 -1.22 33.59
CA THR A 262 29.97 -2.32 32.78
C THR A 262 29.44 -3.42 33.71
N ILE A 263 28.21 -3.87 33.49
CA ILE A 263 27.61 -5.02 34.19
C ILE A 263 27.24 -6.06 33.13
N ASN A 264 27.95 -7.19 33.12
CA ASN A 264 27.70 -8.30 32.20
C ASN A 264 26.90 -9.43 32.86
N GLY A 265 26.85 -9.47 34.18
CA GLY A 265 26.12 -10.49 34.93
C GLY A 265 26.04 -10.19 36.42
N GLY A 266 25.57 -11.17 37.18
CA GLY A 266 25.38 -11.10 38.62
C GLY A 266 23.92 -10.92 39.05
N THR A 267 23.70 -11.01 40.36
CA THR A 267 22.38 -10.89 41.00
C THR A 267 22.43 -9.76 42.01
N PHE A 268 21.59 -8.75 41.82
CA PHE A 268 21.47 -7.58 42.68
C PHE A 268 20.10 -7.62 43.35
N ILE A 269 20.04 -7.94 44.65
CA ILE A 269 18.78 -8.19 45.35
C ILE A 269 18.63 -7.45 46.69
N ASN A 270 17.46 -6.84 46.90
CA ASN A 270 17.10 -6.14 48.16
C ASN A 270 18.04 -4.95 48.53
N ASN A 271 18.73 -4.35 47.56
CA ASN A 271 19.62 -3.21 47.81
C ASN A 271 18.82 -1.89 47.86
N LYS A 272 19.25 -0.96 48.72
CA LYS A 272 18.48 0.24 49.09
C LYS A 272 19.28 1.54 48.98
N ALA A 273 18.65 2.56 48.38
CA ALA A 273 19.05 3.95 48.48
C ALA A 273 18.05 4.72 49.37
N THR A 274 18.54 5.46 50.39
CA THR A 274 17.71 6.35 51.24
C THR A 274 17.58 7.77 50.69
N GLY A 275 18.49 8.18 49.82
CA GLY A 275 18.49 9.47 49.12
C GLY A 275 17.83 9.39 47.76
N VAL A 276 18.48 10.00 46.76
CA VAL A 276 17.95 10.27 45.43
C VAL A 276 17.56 8.98 44.69
N GLY A 277 18.35 7.92 44.85
CA GLY A 277 18.03 6.61 44.30
C GLY A 277 19.22 5.80 43.84
N GLY A 278 18.95 4.85 42.95
CA GLY A 278 19.94 3.87 42.51
C GLY A 278 20.26 2.92 43.64
N GLY A 279 19.32 2.03 44.02
CA GLY A 279 19.55 1.05 45.09
C GLY A 279 20.80 0.21 44.85
N VAL A 280 21.18 -0.01 43.59
CA VAL A 280 22.45 -0.62 43.18
C VAL A 280 23.44 0.42 42.64
N VAL A 281 23.03 1.21 41.62
CA VAL A 281 23.91 2.11 40.87
C VAL A 281 23.35 3.53 40.88
N TYR A 282 24.16 4.50 41.30
CA TYR A 282 23.92 5.93 41.09
C TYR A 282 25.04 6.51 40.21
N GLN A 283 24.69 7.16 39.10
CA GLN A 283 25.65 7.76 38.15
C GLN A 283 25.48 9.28 38.09
N ASN A 284 26.59 10.02 38.20
CA ASN A 284 26.60 11.48 38.06
C ASN A 284 27.95 12.01 37.53
N VAL A 285 27.99 13.26 37.06
CA VAL A 285 29.23 13.99 36.76
C VAL A 285 29.77 14.62 38.05
N GLU A 286 30.99 14.25 38.43
CA GLU A 286 31.69 14.79 39.60
C GLU A 286 32.99 15.54 39.26
N ASN A 287 33.38 15.57 37.98
CA ASN A 287 34.60 16.23 37.51
C ASN A 287 34.38 16.89 36.13
N GLU A 288 34.98 18.06 35.92
CA GLU A 288 34.66 19.01 34.83
C GLU A 288 34.78 18.50 33.37
N HIS A 289 35.39 17.34 33.09
CA HIS A 289 35.96 17.05 31.77
C HIS A 289 35.59 15.71 31.09
N LYS A 290 34.77 14.82 31.69
CA LYS A 290 34.27 13.61 31.01
C LYS A 290 32.84 13.21 31.43
N THR A 291 32.06 12.80 30.44
CA THR A 291 30.71 12.25 30.59
C THR A 291 30.76 10.80 31.10
N PRO A 292 29.98 10.42 32.14
CA PRO A 292 29.92 9.04 32.62
C PRO A 292 29.06 8.15 31.71
N ALA A 293 29.30 6.85 31.77
CA ALA A 293 28.56 5.84 31.03
C ALA A 293 28.40 4.53 31.82
N THR A 294 27.18 3.99 31.86
CA THR A 294 26.86 2.66 32.38
C THR A 294 26.33 1.78 31.25
N THR A 295 26.88 0.57 31.11
CA THR A 295 26.39 -0.45 30.17
C THR A 295 26.03 -1.72 30.92
N VAL A 296 24.77 -2.14 30.82
CA VAL A 296 24.24 -3.39 31.37
C VAL A 296 23.93 -4.34 30.20
N THR A 297 24.59 -5.49 30.16
CA THR A 297 24.46 -6.50 29.09
C THR A 297 23.86 -7.82 29.57
N GLY A 298 23.84 -8.04 30.89
CA GLY A 298 23.20 -9.15 31.55
C GLY A 298 23.04 -8.92 33.06
N GLY A 299 22.39 -9.85 33.74
CA GLY A 299 22.20 -9.84 35.19
C GLY A 299 20.74 -9.63 35.64
N THR A 300 20.49 -9.87 36.92
CA THR A 300 19.15 -9.80 37.53
C THR A 300 19.13 -8.78 38.66
N PHE A 301 18.25 -7.81 38.56
CA PHE A 301 18.00 -6.76 39.55
C PHE A 301 16.60 -7.01 40.15
N SER A 302 16.53 -7.46 41.41
CA SER A 302 15.26 -7.78 42.06
C SER A 302 15.06 -7.08 43.40
N TYR A 303 13.87 -6.53 43.67
CA TYR A 303 13.53 -5.88 44.95
C TYR A 303 14.49 -4.75 45.39
N ASN A 304 15.25 -4.16 44.46
CA ASN A 304 16.10 -3.01 44.76
C ASN A 304 15.24 -1.74 44.77
N ARG A 305 15.50 -0.83 45.71
CA ARG A 305 14.60 0.29 45.97
C ARG A 305 15.28 1.62 46.26
N GLN A 306 14.65 2.68 45.78
CA GLN A 306 14.73 4.00 46.39
C GLN A 306 13.62 4.04 47.46
N ASP A 307 14.00 4.30 48.71
CA ASP A 307 13.13 4.11 49.89
C ASP A 307 13.57 5.06 51.02
N PRO A 308 13.07 6.31 51.04
CA PRO A 308 13.58 7.35 51.94
C PRO A 308 13.07 7.19 53.38
N GLY A 309 12.06 6.33 53.61
CA GLY A 309 11.55 6.04 54.94
C GLY A 309 10.10 5.55 54.93
N THR A 310 9.40 5.76 56.04
CA THR A 310 7.96 5.52 56.15
C THR A 310 7.22 6.67 55.44
N CYS A 311 6.53 6.36 54.34
CA CYS A 311 5.69 7.35 53.66
C CYS A 311 4.35 7.51 54.36
N ASP A 312 3.76 8.70 54.25
CA ASP A 312 2.37 8.97 54.62
C ASP A 312 1.49 9.01 53.36
N THR A 313 0.29 8.42 53.42
CA THR A 313 -0.62 8.37 52.26
C THR A 313 -1.42 9.65 52.06
N ASP A 314 -1.59 10.46 53.11
CA ASP A 314 -2.57 11.55 53.17
C ASP A 314 -1.99 12.89 53.65
N ALA A 315 -0.78 12.91 54.24
CA ALA A 315 -0.16 14.12 54.79
C ALA A 315 0.48 15.05 53.73
N THR A 316 0.66 16.32 54.15
CA THR A 316 1.24 17.41 53.36
C THR A 316 2.70 17.71 53.71
N ALA A 317 3.41 16.76 54.30
CA ALA A 317 4.82 16.85 54.70
C ALA A 317 5.37 15.44 54.95
N ASP A 318 5.66 14.74 53.86
CA ASP A 318 6.10 13.34 53.87
C ASP A 318 7.61 13.25 53.59
N VAL A 319 8.33 12.29 54.19
CA VAL A 319 9.73 12.01 53.80
C VAL A 319 9.85 11.48 52.37
N CYS A 320 8.75 10.96 51.82
CA CYS A 320 8.66 10.54 50.42
C CYS A 320 8.21 11.67 49.47
N GLU A 321 7.95 12.90 49.97
CA GLU A 321 7.85 14.11 49.14
C GLU A 321 9.24 14.52 48.67
N GLN A 322 9.62 14.13 47.45
CA GLN A 322 10.96 14.32 46.91
C GLN A 322 10.89 14.59 45.40
N GLU A 323 11.73 15.50 44.90
CA GLU A 323 11.83 15.80 43.46
C GLU A 323 13.05 15.12 42.83
N ALA A 324 12.89 14.65 41.58
CA ALA A 324 13.91 13.89 40.83
C ALA A 324 14.42 12.61 41.54
N PHE A 325 13.60 11.98 42.39
CA PHE A 325 13.96 10.75 43.11
C PHE A 325 13.42 9.50 42.40
N GLY A 326 14.16 8.39 42.53
CA GLY A 326 13.74 7.07 42.06
C GLY A 326 14.84 6.32 41.31
N GLY A 327 14.46 5.34 40.50
CA GLY A 327 15.41 4.39 39.93
C GLY A 327 15.82 3.35 40.96
N GLY A 328 14.89 2.45 41.32
CA GLY A 328 15.06 1.50 42.42
C GLY A 328 16.30 0.61 42.30
N ALA A 329 16.65 0.21 41.08
CA ALA A 329 17.93 -0.43 40.78
C ALA A 329 18.99 0.59 40.33
N ILE A 330 18.68 1.42 39.33
CA ILE A 330 19.63 2.30 38.65
C ILE A 330 19.08 3.73 38.57
N HIS A 331 19.88 4.70 39.01
CA HIS A 331 19.61 6.12 38.84
C HIS A 331 20.78 6.79 38.11
N THR A 332 20.55 7.49 37.00
CA THR A 332 21.60 8.22 36.27
C THR A 332 21.24 9.70 36.11
N ALA A 333 21.79 10.55 36.97
CA ALA A 333 21.60 12.01 36.94
C ALA A 333 22.20 12.68 35.69
N SER A 334 23.13 11.99 35.01
CA SER A 334 23.75 12.47 33.77
C SER A 334 24.45 11.33 33.02
N GLY A 335 24.80 11.61 31.76
CA GLY A 335 25.65 10.75 30.93
C GLY A 335 24.89 9.80 30.02
N GLU A 336 25.42 8.58 29.84
CA GLU A 336 24.81 7.54 29.01
C GLU A 336 24.48 6.28 29.84
N LEU A 337 23.31 5.70 29.61
CA LEU A 337 22.89 4.40 30.13
C LEU A 337 22.47 3.52 28.96
N THR A 338 23.11 2.36 28.82
CA THR A 338 22.75 1.34 27.83
C THR A 338 22.32 0.06 28.53
N ILE A 339 21.07 -0.35 28.32
CA ILE A 339 20.54 -1.65 28.75
C ILE A 339 20.31 -2.48 27.49
N LYS A 340 21.00 -3.64 27.37
CA LYS A 340 20.88 -4.52 26.21
C LYS A 340 20.91 -6.00 26.57
N GLY A 341 20.27 -6.84 25.75
CA GLY A 341 20.35 -8.30 25.89
C GLY A 341 19.59 -8.83 27.11
N ASN A 342 20.12 -9.88 27.75
CA ASN A 342 19.42 -10.66 28.77
C ASN A 342 19.57 -10.06 30.19
N VAL A 343 18.95 -8.89 30.38
CA VAL A 343 18.86 -8.17 31.65
C VAL A 343 17.44 -8.29 32.22
N THR A 344 17.30 -8.55 33.51
CA THR A 344 16.00 -8.61 34.20
C THR A 344 15.93 -7.57 35.31
N PHE A 345 14.88 -6.76 35.32
CA PHE A 345 14.47 -5.88 36.42
C PHE A 345 13.10 -6.36 36.93
N ASP A 346 13.05 -6.96 38.11
CA ASP A 346 11.83 -7.53 38.70
C ASP A 346 11.51 -6.95 40.09
N HIS A 347 10.27 -6.50 40.33
CA HIS A 347 9.83 -5.94 41.63
C HIS A 347 10.72 -4.82 42.21
N ASN A 348 11.48 -4.08 41.40
CA ASN A 348 12.24 -2.91 41.87
C ASN A 348 11.31 -1.72 42.08
N SER A 349 11.61 -0.83 43.03
CA SER A 349 10.70 0.24 43.39
C SER A 349 11.30 1.64 43.64
N ALA A 350 10.50 2.65 43.33
CA ALA A 350 10.77 4.06 43.63
C ALA A 350 9.69 4.59 44.58
N LYS A 351 10.04 4.74 45.86
CA LYS A 351 9.10 5.03 46.93
C LYS A 351 9.06 6.53 47.26
N SER A 352 8.77 7.31 46.24
CA SER A 352 8.80 8.77 46.24
C SER A 352 7.67 9.36 45.38
N TRP A 353 7.16 10.52 45.79
CA TRP A 353 6.24 11.34 45.01
C TRP A 353 6.72 12.79 44.96
N GLY A 354 6.46 13.48 43.86
CA GLY A 354 6.96 14.83 43.63
C GLY A 354 7.26 15.06 42.14
N PHE A 355 7.76 16.24 41.79
CA PHE A 355 8.08 16.53 40.40
C PHE A 355 9.27 15.71 39.93
N ARG A 356 9.21 15.18 38.71
CA ARG A 356 10.25 14.34 38.07
C ARG A 356 10.65 13.06 38.82
N SER A 357 9.87 12.61 39.80
CA SER A 357 10.18 11.39 40.55
C SER A 357 9.50 10.16 39.96
N GLY A 358 10.07 8.97 40.18
CA GLY A 358 9.55 7.67 39.74
C GLY A 358 10.60 6.77 39.08
N GLY A 359 10.20 5.96 38.10
CA GLY A 359 11.10 4.99 37.46
C GLY A 359 11.43 3.84 38.41
N GLY A 360 10.46 2.96 38.69
CA GLY A 360 10.59 1.93 39.73
C GLY A 360 11.85 1.07 39.61
N ALA A 361 12.27 0.72 38.40
CA ALA A 361 13.57 0.10 38.13
C ALA A 361 14.66 1.12 37.81
N VAL A 362 14.38 2.04 36.88
CA VAL A 362 15.37 2.94 36.27
C VAL A 362 14.86 4.37 36.20
N TRP A 363 15.67 5.30 36.71
CA TRP A 363 15.52 6.74 36.51
C TRP A 363 16.73 7.24 35.71
N ALA A 364 16.51 7.98 34.62
CA ALA A 364 17.58 8.39 33.73
C ALA A 364 17.46 9.83 33.21
N GLN A 365 18.59 10.53 33.18
CA GLN A 365 18.82 11.82 32.54
C GLN A 365 20.06 11.73 31.62
N GLY A 366 20.02 12.44 30.50
CA GLY A 366 20.99 12.30 29.43
C GLY A 366 20.53 11.27 28.39
N LYS A 367 21.39 10.31 28.04
CA LYS A 367 21.17 9.41 26.89
C LYS A 367 20.84 7.99 27.34
N LEU A 368 19.67 7.48 26.96
CA LEU A 368 19.18 6.16 27.35
C LEU A 368 19.01 5.24 26.12
N TRP A 369 19.58 4.03 26.15
CA TRP A 369 19.22 2.94 25.25
C TRP A 369 18.58 1.79 26.01
N VAL A 370 17.49 1.26 25.47
CA VAL A 370 16.97 -0.06 25.82
C VAL A 370 16.78 -0.83 24.50
N LYS A 371 17.55 -1.91 24.31
CA LYS A 371 17.49 -2.69 23.06
C LYS A 371 17.70 -4.19 23.26
N ASN A 372 17.20 -4.98 22.32
CA ASN A 372 17.40 -6.42 22.31
C ASN A 372 18.86 -6.78 21.94
N SER A 373 19.22 -8.05 22.12
CA SER A 373 20.51 -8.59 21.68
C SER A 373 20.64 -8.58 20.15
N THR A 374 21.86 -8.44 19.65
CA THR A 374 22.16 -8.21 18.22
C THR A 374 21.91 -9.45 17.35
N ASP A 375 21.95 -10.63 17.99
CA ASP A 375 21.62 -11.95 17.46
C ASP A 375 20.14 -12.34 17.67
N GLY A 376 19.35 -11.48 18.31
CA GLY A 376 17.95 -11.73 18.66
C GLY A 376 17.73 -12.70 19.82
N THR A 377 18.76 -13.24 20.48
CA THR A 377 18.59 -14.29 21.52
C THR A 377 18.30 -13.75 22.93
N GLY A 378 17.98 -12.46 23.06
CA GLY A 378 17.71 -11.85 24.35
C GLY A 378 17.09 -10.45 24.28
N SER A 379 16.30 -10.12 25.29
CA SER A 379 15.56 -8.84 25.37
C SER A 379 15.47 -8.39 26.83
N PRO A 380 15.73 -7.10 27.15
CA PRO A 380 15.59 -6.59 28.52
C PRO A 380 14.17 -6.77 29.04
N SER A 381 14.03 -7.31 30.24
CA SER A 381 12.74 -7.58 30.89
C SER A 381 12.55 -6.69 32.11
N PHE A 382 11.40 -6.02 32.16
CA PHE A 382 10.96 -5.16 33.25
C PHE A 382 9.60 -5.67 33.74
N THR A 383 9.61 -6.42 34.84
CA THR A 383 8.43 -7.11 35.39
C THR A 383 8.08 -6.58 36.78
N ASN A 384 6.80 -6.30 37.03
CA ASN A 384 6.28 -5.99 38.37
C ASN A 384 6.94 -4.80 39.10
N ASN A 385 7.69 -3.92 38.41
CA ASN A 385 8.36 -2.78 39.03
C ASN A 385 7.37 -1.65 39.30
N TRP A 386 7.58 -0.84 40.36
CA TRP A 386 6.59 0.18 40.74
C TRP A 386 7.15 1.51 41.27
N ALA A 387 6.43 2.59 40.98
CA ALA A 387 6.72 3.96 41.42
C ALA A 387 5.56 4.51 42.25
N SER A 388 5.52 4.24 43.56
CA SER A 388 4.41 4.55 44.46
C SER A 388 4.88 4.57 45.93
N VAL A 389 4.14 5.24 46.83
CA VAL A 389 4.45 5.28 48.28
C VAL A 389 4.38 3.92 48.96
N ALA A 390 3.65 2.97 48.38
CA ALA A 390 3.64 1.57 48.77
C ALA A 390 3.42 0.66 47.54
N GLU A 391 3.60 -0.64 47.73
CA GLU A 391 3.39 -1.64 46.67
C GLU A 391 1.95 -1.60 46.12
N PRO A 392 1.73 -1.38 44.81
CA PRO A 392 0.40 -1.19 44.25
C PRO A 392 -0.51 -2.42 44.36
N GLY A 393 -1.64 -2.27 45.06
CA GLY A 393 -2.66 -3.30 45.23
C GLY A 393 -3.73 -3.26 44.14
N LYS A 394 -4.99 -3.54 44.53
CA LYS A 394 -6.16 -3.27 43.66
C LYS A 394 -6.19 -1.79 43.27
N ASP A 395 -6.02 -0.92 44.25
CA ASP A 395 -6.05 0.53 44.10
C ASP A 395 -4.60 1.02 44.14
N ILE A 396 -4.25 2.03 43.33
CA ILE A 396 -2.89 2.56 43.25
C ILE A 396 -2.82 3.86 44.05
N LEU A 397 -1.86 3.94 44.95
CA LEU A 397 -1.59 5.12 45.78
C LEU A 397 -0.73 6.15 45.04
N ARG A 398 -0.59 7.33 45.65
CA ARG A 398 0.33 8.41 45.25
C ARG A 398 1.73 7.89 44.89
N GLY A 399 2.40 8.53 43.94
CA GLY A 399 3.73 8.08 43.52
C GLY A 399 4.40 8.97 42.48
N GLY A 400 5.49 8.44 41.94
CA GLY A 400 6.17 8.96 40.76
C GLY A 400 5.60 8.41 39.45
N ALA A 401 6.13 8.91 38.32
CA ALA A 401 5.78 8.43 36.99
C ALA A 401 6.74 7.34 36.48
N GLY A 402 6.31 6.48 35.56
CA GLY A 402 7.11 5.37 35.05
C GLY A 402 7.26 4.23 36.06
N GLY A 403 6.40 3.22 36.02
CA GLY A 403 6.52 2.08 36.94
C GLY A 403 7.81 1.29 36.76
N ALA A 404 8.34 1.21 35.54
CA ALA A 404 9.67 0.66 35.24
C ALA A 404 10.71 1.75 34.97
N ILE A 405 10.44 2.64 34.00
CA ILE A 405 11.40 3.64 33.50
C ILE A 405 10.82 5.05 33.60
N PHE A 406 11.57 5.95 34.22
CA PHE A 406 11.39 7.40 34.13
C PHE A 406 12.58 8.03 33.38
N LEU A 407 12.29 8.80 32.33
CA LEU A 407 13.26 9.68 31.67
C LEU A 407 12.99 11.13 32.06
N ASN A 408 13.99 11.78 32.67
CA ASN A 408 13.93 13.20 32.98
C ASN A 408 13.99 14.08 31.72
N GLY A 409 13.72 15.37 31.90
CA GLY A 409 13.86 16.39 30.87
C GLY A 409 15.31 16.80 30.63
N GLU A 410 15.53 18.11 30.50
CA GLU A 410 16.86 18.74 30.52
C GLU A 410 17.83 18.27 29.44
N GLY A 411 17.34 18.05 28.22
CA GLY A 411 18.18 17.63 27.11
C GLY A 411 18.30 16.11 26.94
N SER A 412 17.42 15.33 27.57
CA SER A 412 17.51 13.87 27.55
C SER A 412 17.03 13.25 26.23
N LEU A 413 17.66 12.15 25.83
CA LEU A 413 17.47 11.50 24.53
C LEU A 413 17.41 9.98 24.71
N ALA A 414 16.23 9.38 24.52
CA ALA A 414 16.00 7.96 24.71
C ALA A 414 15.76 7.20 23.40
N TYR A 415 16.14 5.92 23.42
CA TYR A 415 16.01 4.99 22.31
C TYR A 415 15.48 3.65 22.84
N LEU A 416 14.15 3.52 22.84
CA LEU A 416 13.40 2.36 23.30
C LEU A 416 13.18 1.41 22.12
N MET A 417 14.26 0.75 21.71
CA MET A 417 14.33 -0.06 20.50
C MET A 417 13.96 -1.53 20.74
N GLY A 418 13.87 -1.97 22.00
CA GLY A 418 13.30 -3.27 22.36
C GLY A 418 13.12 -3.47 23.86
N GLY A 419 12.54 -4.61 24.24
CA GLY A 419 12.35 -5.03 25.62
C GLY A 419 10.93 -5.50 25.92
N LYS A 420 10.70 -6.03 27.13
CA LYS A 420 9.42 -6.56 27.59
C LYS A 420 9.04 -5.90 28.92
N PHE A 421 7.91 -5.20 28.94
CA PHE A 421 7.42 -4.44 30.09
C PHE A 421 6.08 -5.02 30.54
N GLU A 422 6.08 -5.73 31.67
CA GLU A 422 4.91 -6.46 32.18
C GLU A 422 4.54 -6.07 33.61
N ASN A 423 3.25 -5.82 33.85
CA ASN A 423 2.67 -5.61 35.18
C ASN A 423 3.31 -4.46 36.01
N ASN A 424 4.05 -3.56 35.38
CA ASN A 424 4.66 -2.43 36.08
C ASN A 424 3.59 -1.39 36.44
N ALA A 425 3.75 -0.71 37.57
CA ALA A 425 2.72 0.15 38.13
C ALA A 425 3.23 1.54 38.55
N SER A 426 2.53 2.58 38.10
CA SER A 426 2.85 3.99 38.37
C SER A 426 1.77 4.64 39.21
N GLY A 427 2.18 5.24 40.34
CA GLY A 427 1.34 6.07 41.21
C GLY A 427 1.05 7.47 40.66
N TYR A 428 1.35 7.72 39.38
CA TYR A 428 1.08 8.98 38.70
C TYR A 428 0.78 8.78 37.21
N LEU A 429 1.80 8.80 36.34
CA LEU A 429 1.69 8.71 34.88
C LEU A 429 2.58 7.59 34.33
N GLY A 430 2.24 7.00 33.18
CA GLY A 430 3.12 6.05 32.49
C GLY A 430 3.34 4.74 33.25
N GLY A 431 2.46 3.75 33.09
CA GLY A 431 2.45 2.56 33.94
C GLY A 431 3.73 1.73 33.84
N ALA A 432 4.29 1.58 32.64
CA ALA A 432 5.67 1.09 32.46
C ALA A 432 6.66 2.24 32.28
N ILE A 433 6.40 3.13 31.32
CA ILE A 433 7.38 4.12 30.85
C ILE A 433 6.79 5.53 30.94
N TYR A 434 7.60 6.48 31.40
CA TYR A 434 7.29 7.91 31.32
C TYR A 434 8.49 8.74 30.87
N THR A 435 8.24 9.77 30.06
CA THR A 435 9.26 10.68 29.50
C THR A 435 8.85 12.15 29.64
N GLU A 436 9.64 12.95 30.35
CA GLU A 436 9.32 14.33 30.77
C GLU A 436 9.57 15.39 29.67
N GLU A 437 9.08 16.64 29.84
CA GLU A 437 9.33 17.73 28.88
C GLU A 437 10.82 18.05 28.68
N ASP A 438 11.17 18.64 27.53
CA ASP A 438 12.55 18.85 27.06
C ASP A 438 13.39 17.56 26.88
N SER A 439 12.70 16.43 26.69
CA SER A 439 13.29 15.17 26.19
C SER A 439 12.77 14.79 24.79
N THR A 440 13.53 13.96 24.07
CA THR A 440 13.06 13.27 22.85
C THR A 440 13.28 11.76 22.98
N THR A 441 12.27 10.96 22.63
CA THR A 441 12.30 9.50 22.74
C THR A 441 11.95 8.83 21.42
N TYR A 442 12.88 8.06 20.87
CA TYR A 442 12.63 7.16 19.75
C TYR A 442 12.12 5.81 20.25
N VAL A 443 11.11 5.26 19.57
CA VAL A 443 10.45 4.00 19.92
C VAL A 443 10.45 3.08 18.70
N GLY A 444 10.96 1.86 18.88
CA GLY A 444 10.98 0.83 17.84
C GLY A 444 9.60 0.24 17.54
N LYS A 445 9.57 -0.84 16.76
CA LYS A 445 8.32 -1.59 16.50
C LYS A 445 7.75 -2.09 17.82
N SER A 446 6.60 -1.57 18.23
CA SER A 446 6.10 -1.70 19.60
C SER A 446 4.65 -2.13 19.66
N VAL A 447 4.29 -2.91 20.68
CA VAL A 447 2.90 -3.32 20.92
C VAL A 447 2.51 -3.02 22.36
N ALA A 448 1.36 -2.36 22.56
CA ALA A 448 0.79 -2.15 23.89
C ALA A 448 -0.63 -2.70 23.95
N TYR A 449 -0.86 -3.68 24.84
CA TYR A 449 -2.15 -4.32 25.01
C TYR A 449 -2.43 -4.70 26.47
N ALA A 450 -3.71 -4.77 26.86
CA ALA A 450 -4.12 -5.09 28.23
C ALA A 450 -3.48 -4.21 29.34
N ASN A 451 -3.08 -2.98 29.01
CA ASN A 451 -2.63 -1.99 29.99
C ASN A 451 -3.81 -1.12 30.45
N ILE A 452 -3.73 -0.57 31.67
CA ILE A 452 -4.84 0.13 32.33
C ILE A 452 -4.41 1.52 32.81
N ALA A 453 -5.21 2.55 32.53
CA ALA A 453 -5.10 3.87 33.16
C ALA A 453 -6.35 4.18 34.00
N GLY A 454 -6.25 5.03 35.03
CA GLY A 454 -7.43 5.49 35.77
C GLY A 454 -8.34 6.41 34.94
N HIS A 455 -7.75 7.33 34.16
CA HIS A 455 -8.47 8.44 33.54
C HIS A 455 -8.24 8.60 32.03
N PHE A 456 -7.00 8.50 31.52
CA PHE A 456 -6.76 8.67 30.08
C PHE A 456 -5.69 7.75 29.51
N GLY A 457 -5.94 7.20 28.32
CA GLY A 457 -4.91 6.52 27.53
C GLY A 457 -4.42 5.24 28.19
N GLY A 458 -5.24 4.20 28.24
CA GLY A 458 -4.84 2.90 28.80
C GLY A 458 -3.61 2.31 28.10
N GLY A 459 -3.52 2.48 26.77
CA GLY A 459 -2.27 2.30 26.02
C GLY A 459 -1.33 3.49 26.18
N LEU A 460 -1.51 4.52 25.33
CA LEU A 460 -0.68 5.73 25.32
C LEU A 460 -1.43 6.97 25.81
N TRP A 461 -0.70 7.88 26.47
CA TRP A 461 -1.17 9.22 26.80
C TRP A 461 -0.10 10.29 26.54
N PHE A 462 -0.47 11.41 25.92
CA PHE A 462 0.41 12.56 25.75
C PHE A 462 -0.14 13.81 26.46
N CYS A 463 0.74 14.45 27.22
CA CYS A 463 0.56 15.71 27.94
C CYS A 463 0.28 16.88 26.95
N PRO A 464 -0.32 18.01 27.40
CA PRO A 464 -0.59 19.19 26.54
C PRO A 464 0.59 19.69 25.67
N SER A 465 1.84 19.50 26.09
CA SER A 465 3.04 19.87 25.31
C SER A 465 3.82 18.69 24.70
N GLY A 466 3.41 17.45 24.96
CA GLY A 466 4.10 16.26 24.46
C GLY A 466 3.74 15.98 23.01
N ALA A 467 4.52 16.50 22.06
CA ALA A 467 4.32 16.29 20.63
C ALA A 467 4.80 14.89 20.17
N SER A 468 4.17 14.29 19.15
CA SER A 468 4.58 12.97 18.68
C SER A 468 4.57 12.82 17.15
N VAL A 469 5.68 12.30 16.61
CA VAL A 469 5.82 11.93 15.20
C VAL A 469 5.68 10.42 15.06
N SER A 470 4.62 9.95 14.41
CA SER A 470 4.55 8.55 13.99
C SER A 470 5.45 8.34 12.77
N SER A 471 6.18 7.21 12.69
CA SER A 471 6.75 6.79 11.41
C SER A 471 5.64 6.51 10.39
N LYS A 472 5.96 6.63 9.12
CA LYS A 472 4.98 6.38 8.04
C LYS A 472 4.56 4.90 7.97
N SER A 473 5.27 3.99 8.65
CA SER A 473 5.06 2.52 8.69
C SER A 473 4.20 1.99 9.86
N GLY A 474 3.72 2.84 10.76
CA GLY A 474 2.84 2.40 11.86
C GLY A 474 3.58 1.52 12.89
N ASN A 475 4.67 2.04 13.47
CA ASN A 475 5.51 1.31 14.41
C ASN A 475 4.97 1.17 15.85
N ILE A 476 3.71 1.52 16.13
CA ILE A 476 3.04 1.07 17.36
C ILE A 476 1.65 0.50 17.09
N ALA A 477 1.42 -0.71 17.61
CA ALA A 477 0.14 -1.39 17.63
C ALA A 477 -0.50 -1.29 19.02
N LEU A 478 -1.75 -0.83 19.06
CA LEU A 478 -2.52 -0.59 20.29
C LEU A 478 -3.84 -1.34 20.21
N PHE A 479 -4.16 -2.20 21.18
CA PHE A 479 -5.44 -2.91 21.24
C PHE A 479 -5.70 -3.48 22.63
N ASP A 480 -6.95 -3.77 22.96
CA ASP A 480 -7.36 -4.44 24.20
C ASP A 480 -6.85 -3.77 25.51
N ASN A 481 -6.41 -2.50 25.47
CA ASN A 481 -6.15 -1.69 26.67
C ASN A 481 -7.47 -1.11 27.22
N SER A 482 -7.46 -0.58 28.45
CA SER A 482 -8.65 0.06 29.05
C SER A 482 -8.36 1.26 29.96
N VAL A 483 -9.41 2.07 30.19
CA VAL A 483 -9.47 3.09 31.23
C VAL A 483 -10.55 2.75 32.25
N GLU A 484 -10.16 2.63 33.53
CA GLU A 484 -11.01 2.25 34.66
C GLU A 484 -10.66 3.07 35.92
N ASP A 485 -11.48 4.07 36.26
CA ASP A 485 -11.26 5.02 37.37
C ASP A 485 -11.08 4.37 38.75
N THR A 486 -11.64 3.18 38.93
CA THR A 486 -11.52 2.37 40.16
C THR A 486 -10.09 1.95 40.57
N ILE A 487 -9.05 2.27 39.78
CA ILE A 487 -7.64 2.10 40.17
C ILE A 487 -7.00 3.36 40.76
N ASP A 488 -7.63 4.54 40.65
CA ASP A 488 -7.15 5.74 41.35
C ASP A 488 -7.68 5.75 42.79
N ALA A 489 -6.77 5.64 43.76
CA ALA A 489 -7.12 5.80 45.18
C ALA A 489 -7.48 7.26 45.54
N ASN A 490 -7.19 8.25 44.68
CA ASN A 490 -7.56 9.63 44.93
C ASN A 490 -9.06 9.89 44.69
N THR A 491 -9.83 9.84 45.78
CA THR A 491 -11.28 10.10 45.75
C THR A 491 -11.68 11.51 45.28
N SER A 492 -10.76 12.48 45.17
CA SER A 492 -11.03 13.76 44.48
C SER A 492 -11.38 13.57 42.98
N ASN A 493 -10.78 12.56 42.34
CA ASN A 493 -10.93 12.31 40.90
C ASN A 493 -12.14 11.42 40.58
N ALA A 494 -12.54 10.55 41.52
CA ALA A 494 -13.76 9.75 41.44
C ALA A 494 -15.03 10.62 41.29
N LYS A 495 -16.11 10.03 40.75
CA LYS A 495 -17.41 10.71 40.55
C LYS A 495 -18.08 11.02 41.89
N ASP A 496 -18.41 12.29 42.15
CA ASP A 496 -19.09 12.72 43.37
C ASP A 496 -20.59 13.02 43.18
N GLY A 497 -21.32 13.02 44.30
CA GLY A 497 -22.73 13.45 44.33
C GLY A 497 -22.96 14.96 44.15
N LYS A 498 -21.94 15.76 43.81
CA LYS A 498 -22.08 17.19 43.49
C LYS A 498 -22.19 17.43 41.98
N LYS A 499 -21.58 16.55 41.17
CA LYS A 499 -21.66 16.52 39.70
C LYS A 499 -21.72 15.06 39.23
N PRO A 500 -22.86 14.35 39.41
CA PRO A 500 -22.97 12.93 39.06
C PRO A 500 -22.79 12.67 37.56
N ASP A 501 -23.13 13.63 36.70
CA ASP A 501 -23.01 13.53 35.23
C ASP A 501 -21.59 13.86 34.71
N ALA A 502 -20.61 14.08 35.59
CA ALA A 502 -19.24 14.43 35.21
C ALA A 502 -18.37 13.19 34.98
N GLU A 503 -18.26 12.80 33.70
CA GLU A 503 -17.41 11.68 33.26
C GLU A 503 -15.92 12.04 33.27
N THR A 504 -15.09 11.08 33.68
CA THR A 504 -13.67 11.26 34.04
C THR A 504 -12.71 10.31 33.31
N MET A 505 -13.21 9.58 32.33
CA MET A 505 -12.48 8.50 31.65
C MET A 505 -12.61 8.66 30.14
N ALA A 506 -11.51 8.60 29.38
CA ALA A 506 -11.57 8.53 27.92
C ALA A 506 -10.31 7.89 27.30
N GLY A 507 -10.49 7.17 26.19
CA GLY A 507 -9.38 6.65 25.37
C GLY A 507 -8.74 5.43 25.99
N ASP A 508 -9.41 4.29 25.88
CA ASP A 508 -8.90 2.98 26.27
C ASP A 508 -7.50 2.69 25.69
N ASP A 509 -7.26 3.01 24.41
CA ASP A 509 -5.96 2.73 23.76
C ASP A 509 -5.07 3.97 23.61
N PHE A 510 -5.65 5.15 23.41
CA PHE A 510 -4.89 6.36 23.04
C PHE A 510 -5.55 7.65 23.53
N ALA A 511 -4.75 8.59 24.06
CA ALA A 511 -5.22 9.93 24.40
C ALA A 511 -4.15 11.03 24.20
N ILE A 512 -4.58 12.23 23.78
CA ILE A 512 -3.75 13.45 23.71
C ILE A 512 -4.50 14.59 24.40
N MET A 513 -3.85 15.31 25.30
CA MET A 513 -4.44 16.43 26.02
C MET A 513 -4.24 17.75 25.24
N ASN A 514 -5.15 18.71 25.40
CA ASN A 514 -5.10 19.94 24.60
C ASN A 514 -4.00 20.91 25.12
N PRO A 515 -3.18 21.55 24.25
CA PRO A 515 -2.15 22.50 24.66
C PRO A 515 -2.67 23.72 25.43
N TRP A 516 -3.97 24.07 25.32
CA TRP A 516 -4.57 25.22 26.01
C TRP A 516 -4.34 25.21 27.52
N PHE A 517 -4.47 24.05 28.17
CA PHE A 517 -4.30 23.97 29.61
C PHE A 517 -2.93 24.52 30.06
N LYS A 518 -1.85 24.15 29.36
CA LYS A 518 -0.52 24.67 29.69
C LYS A 518 -0.29 26.09 29.16
N TRP A 519 -0.90 26.47 28.04
CA TRP A 519 -0.84 27.84 27.51
C TRP A 519 -1.43 28.86 28.50
N GLU A 520 -2.62 28.58 29.03
CA GLU A 520 -3.31 29.40 30.03
C GLU A 520 -2.55 29.46 31.36
N HIS A 521 -2.04 28.32 31.85
CA HIS A 521 -1.49 28.23 33.21
C HIS A 521 0.02 28.54 33.35
N TYR A 522 0.84 28.38 32.31
CA TYR A 522 2.28 28.65 32.38
C TYR A 522 2.69 29.96 31.68
N ASN A 523 1.73 30.70 31.10
CA ASN A 523 1.95 31.99 30.41
C ASN A 523 3.12 31.96 29.40
N ARG A 524 3.32 30.81 28.75
CA ARG A 524 4.36 30.58 27.73
C ARG A 524 3.71 30.10 26.43
N ALA A 525 4.22 30.56 25.29
CA ALA A 525 3.67 30.21 23.99
C ALA A 525 3.88 28.72 23.70
N MET A 526 2.82 27.92 23.85
CA MET A 526 2.86 26.49 23.54
C MET A 526 2.62 26.25 22.04
N PRO A 527 3.44 25.41 21.37
CA PRO A 527 3.15 24.98 20.01
C PRO A 527 1.91 24.08 19.97
N PRO A 528 1.23 23.96 18.81
CA PRO A 528 0.23 22.92 18.61
C PRO A 528 0.82 21.53 18.85
N ASN A 529 0.05 20.66 19.49
CA ASN A 529 0.39 19.24 19.63
C ASN A 529 -0.09 18.49 18.38
N TYR A 530 0.65 17.49 17.92
CA TYR A 530 0.36 16.74 16.70
C TYR A 530 0.66 15.24 16.85
N PHE A 531 -0.10 14.43 16.11
CA PHE A 531 0.10 13.00 15.97
C PHE A 531 -0.42 12.50 14.62
N GLN A 532 0.35 11.66 13.91
CA GLN A 532 -0.13 10.98 12.71
C GLN A 532 -0.74 9.62 13.10
N LEU A 533 -2.07 9.57 13.07
CA LEU A 533 -2.86 8.36 13.27
C LEU A 533 -2.83 7.51 11.99
N LEU A 534 -2.61 6.20 12.12
CA LEU A 534 -2.44 5.26 11.00
C LEU A 534 -3.32 4.03 11.16
N SER A 535 -3.89 3.54 10.05
CA SER A 535 -4.72 2.34 10.04
C SER A 535 -3.94 1.03 9.84
N SER A 536 -2.64 1.06 9.54
CA SER A 536 -1.78 -0.13 9.41
C SER A 536 -0.75 -0.24 10.54
N TRP A 537 -0.27 -1.46 10.82
CA TRP A 537 0.72 -1.77 11.85
C TRP A 537 1.82 -2.65 11.30
N PHE A 538 3.04 -2.14 11.22
CA PHE A 538 4.24 -2.83 10.70
C PHE A 538 4.14 -3.34 9.25
N THR A 539 3.07 -3.01 8.52
CA THR A 539 2.70 -3.55 7.21
C THR A 539 2.27 -2.44 6.25
N SER A 540 2.13 -2.80 4.97
CA SER A 540 1.60 -1.90 3.95
C SER A 540 0.28 -1.24 4.35
N ARG A 541 0.16 0.05 4.04
CA ARG A 541 -1.03 0.90 4.19
C ARG A 541 -2.20 0.47 3.30
N ALA A 542 -1.94 -0.30 2.24
CA ALA A 542 -2.96 -0.86 1.35
C ALA A 542 -3.91 -1.86 2.06
N SER A 543 -3.62 -2.25 3.30
CA SER A 543 -4.52 -3.05 4.14
C SER A 543 -4.55 -2.51 5.56
N ALA A 544 -5.70 -1.97 5.97
CA ALA A 544 -5.92 -1.51 7.34
C ALA A 544 -5.87 -2.69 8.34
N ALA A 545 -4.96 -2.62 9.30
CA ALA A 545 -4.84 -3.50 10.46
C ALA A 545 -5.89 -3.16 11.55
N VAL A 546 -6.27 -1.89 11.66
CA VAL A 546 -7.11 -1.34 12.74
C VAL A 546 -8.13 -0.33 12.19
N ASP A 547 -9.33 -0.33 12.76
CA ASP A 547 -10.27 0.80 12.70
C ASP A 547 -10.15 1.65 13.97
N TRP A 548 -10.13 2.96 13.81
CA TRP A 548 -10.07 3.92 14.91
C TRP A 548 -11.44 4.54 15.17
N TYR A 549 -11.81 4.62 16.45
CA TYR A 549 -13.05 5.23 16.92
C TYR A 549 -12.75 6.26 18.00
N TRP A 550 -13.52 7.35 18.04
CA TRP A 550 -13.54 8.24 19.19
C TRP A 550 -14.08 7.48 20.42
N ASP A 551 -13.51 7.76 21.60
CA ASP A 551 -13.79 7.01 22.83
C ASP A 551 -13.90 7.96 24.04
N GLY A 552 -14.91 8.83 23.95
CA GLY A 552 -15.02 10.04 24.77
C GLY A 552 -14.14 11.17 24.25
N THR A 553 -14.30 12.36 24.82
CA THR A 553 -13.50 13.55 24.44
C THR A 553 -12.96 14.22 25.69
N PRO A 554 -11.63 14.24 25.94
CA PRO A 554 -11.05 14.99 27.05
C PRO A 554 -11.30 16.48 26.84
N LYS A 555 -11.68 17.20 27.90
CA LYS A 555 -12.02 18.61 27.77
C LYS A 555 -10.80 19.47 27.44
N LYS A 556 -11.04 20.66 26.88
CA LYS A 556 -9.99 21.64 26.59
C LYS A 556 -9.23 22.05 27.86
N GLU A 557 -9.94 22.15 28.98
CA GLU A 557 -9.40 22.45 30.30
C GLU A 557 -8.85 21.25 31.07
N SER A 558 -8.85 20.04 30.49
CA SER A 558 -8.35 18.84 31.14
C SER A 558 -6.92 18.54 30.72
N SER A 559 -6.08 18.31 31.73
CA SER A 559 -4.64 18.17 31.56
C SER A 559 -4.18 16.72 31.59
N GLY A 560 -4.92 15.83 32.24
CA GLY A 560 -4.54 14.43 32.46
C GLY A 560 -3.37 14.20 33.40
N TYR A 561 -2.81 15.28 34.00
CA TYR A 561 -1.67 15.20 34.92
C TYR A 561 -1.73 16.14 36.13
N TYR A 562 -2.59 17.16 36.16
CA TYR A 562 -2.85 17.85 37.43
C TYR A 562 -3.65 16.92 38.34
N ASP A 563 -3.40 17.01 39.63
CA ASP A 563 -4.01 16.15 40.64
C ASP A 563 -4.00 16.88 41.99
N SER A 564 -4.92 16.56 42.89
CA SER A 564 -4.88 17.10 44.27
C SER A 564 -3.72 16.49 45.08
N TRP A 565 -3.22 15.32 44.67
CA TRP A 565 -2.01 14.69 45.21
C TRP A 565 -0.68 15.25 44.63
N LEU A 566 -0.68 16.47 44.09
CA LEU A 566 0.55 17.21 43.71
C LEU A 566 0.67 18.53 44.51
N PRO A 567 1.83 18.85 45.10
CA PRO A 567 1.93 19.84 46.18
C PRO A 567 1.80 21.31 45.74
N TYR A 568 2.28 21.67 44.54
CA TYR A 568 2.56 23.08 44.21
C TYR A 568 1.43 23.88 43.52
N GLN A 569 0.26 23.30 43.23
CA GLN A 569 -0.58 23.78 42.12
C GLN A 569 -1.99 24.27 42.53
N THR A 570 -2.02 25.19 43.50
CA THR A 570 -3.14 25.59 44.38
C THR A 570 -4.43 26.18 43.76
N VAL A 571 -4.60 26.24 42.44
CA VAL A 571 -5.71 26.99 41.81
C VAL A 571 -6.84 26.13 41.23
N ARG A 572 -6.57 24.86 40.86
CA ARG A 572 -7.57 23.87 40.37
C ARG A 572 -7.19 22.42 40.72
N GLN A 573 -6.90 22.16 42.00
CA GLN A 573 -6.68 20.80 42.54
C GLN A 573 -8.03 20.08 42.74
N ASP A 574 -8.52 19.38 41.73
CA ASP A 574 -9.75 18.57 41.76
C ASP A 574 -9.92 17.80 40.43
N ARG A 575 -10.98 16.97 40.33
CA ARG A 575 -11.49 16.27 39.11
C ARG A 575 -11.40 17.05 37.79
N GLY A 576 -11.37 18.38 37.82
CA GLY A 576 -11.22 19.26 36.64
C GLY A 576 -10.08 18.86 35.70
N ALA A 577 -8.98 18.35 36.24
CA ALA A 577 -7.83 17.89 35.46
C ALA A 577 -8.12 16.64 34.58
N VAL A 578 -9.13 15.84 34.95
CA VAL A 578 -9.49 14.56 34.30
C VAL A 578 -10.89 14.55 33.67
N LEU A 579 -11.51 15.70 33.44
CA LEU A 579 -12.86 15.77 32.86
C LEU A 579 -12.93 15.37 31.38
N THR A 580 -14.09 14.85 31.01
CA THR A 580 -14.48 14.59 29.62
C THR A 580 -15.78 15.32 29.26
N ASP A 581 -15.99 15.53 27.97
CA ASP A 581 -17.27 15.93 27.38
C ASP A 581 -17.86 14.74 26.62
N THR A 582 -18.90 14.14 27.20
CA THR A 582 -19.64 13.02 26.59
C THR A 582 -20.84 13.44 25.74
N SER A 583 -21.05 14.75 25.55
CA SER A 583 -22.03 15.28 24.59
C SER A 583 -21.49 15.31 23.17
N ALA A 584 -20.17 15.43 23.00
CA ALA A 584 -19.49 15.37 21.70
C ALA A 584 -19.33 13.92 21.20
N THR A 585 -18.76 13.04 22.03
CA THR A 585 -18.62 11.60 21.72
C THR A 585 -18.84 10.76 22.98
N LYS A 586 -19.33 9.53 22.82
CA LYS A 586 -19.45 8.57 23.93
C LYS A 586 -18.16 7.76 24.04
N ARG A 587 -17.97 7.09 25.18
CA ARG A 587 -17.07 5.93 25.25
C ARG A 587 -17.52 4.87 24.24
N TYR A 588 -16.58 4.19 23.61
CA TYR A 588 -16.85 3.07 22.71
C TYR A 588 -17.62 1.95 23.43
N LYS A 589 -17.27 1.64 24.69
CA LYS A 589 -17.97 0.63 25.51
C LYS A 589 -19.45 0.99 25.77
N ASP A 590 -19.77 2.28 25.90
CA ASP A 590 -21.12 2.79 26.22
C ASP A 590 -21.92 3.28 25.00
N ALA A 591 -21.33 3.20 23.80
CA ALA A 591 -21.96 3.54 22.53
C ALA A 591 -22.68 2.32 21.92
N ASP A 592 -23.87 2.55 21.34
CA ASP A 592 -24.54 1.62 20.42
C ASP A 592 -23.84 1.58 19.05
N GLU A 593 -24.16 0.57 18.23
CA GLU A 593 -23.52 0.31 16.94
C GLU A 593 -23.58 1.51 15.98
N GLN A 594 -24.74 2.17 15.88
CA GLN A 594 -24.92 3.35 15.03
C GLN A 594 -24.11 4.54 15.54
N THR A 595 -24.04 4.73 16.86
CA THR A 595 -23.20 5.76 17.50
C THR A 595 -21.71 5.49 17.25
N ARG A 596 -21.27 4.24 17.33
CA ARG A 596 -19.88 3.83 17.02
C ARG A 596 -19.51 4.15 15.57
N GLU A 597 -20.31 3.75 14.59
CA GLU A 597 -19.98 4.01 13.17
C GLU A 597 -20.04 5.51 12.81
N ASN A 598 -20.83 6.30 13.53
CA ASN A 598 -20.80 7.77 13.46
C ASN A 598 -19.52 8.37 14.09
N GLN A 599 -18.91 7.67 15.04
CA GLN A 599 -17.67 8.03 15.76
C GLN A 599 -16.41 7.39 15.17
N ARG A 600 -16.50 6.75 13.99
CA ARG A 600 -15.37 6.11 13.30
C ARG A 600 -14.56 7.11 12.49
N ILE A 601 -13.24 7.06 12.62
CA ILE A 601 -12.29 7.81 11.78
C ILE A 601 -12.12 7.05 10.46
N LYS A 602 -12.33 7.73 9.32
CA LYS A 602 -12.55 7.09 8.01
C LYS A 602 -11.37 7.12 7.04
N TYR A 603 -10.25 7.75 7.43
CA TYR A 603 -9.05 7.86 6.60
C TYR A 603 -7.98 6.86 7.04
N ALA A 604 -7.20 6.32 6.09
CA ALA A 604 -6.11 5.38 6.37
C ALA A 604 -4.91 6.05 7.09
N SER A 605 -4.78 7.37 6.93
CA SER A 605 -3.85 8.23 7.65
C SER A 605 -4.55 9.57 7.92
N THR A 606 -4.52 10.04 9.17
CA THR A 606 -4.98 11.38 9.56
C THR A 606 -3.89 12.03 10.41
N VAL A 607 -3.54 13.30 10.15
CA VAL A 607 -2.71 14.06 11.11
C VAL A 607 -3.61 14.86 12.03
N LEU A 608 -3.68 14.45 13.29
CA LEU A 608 -4.39 15.16 14.34
C LEU A 608 -3.53 16.37 14.77
N CYS A 609 -4.06 17.60 14.71
CA CYS A 609 -3.39 18.81 15.19
C CYS A 609 -4.25 19.52 16.24
N LEU A 610 -3.85 19.38 17.51
CA LEU A 610 -4.50 19.98 18.67
C LEU A 610 -3.93 21.38 18.92
N TYR A 611 -4.79 22.38 19.07
CA TYR A 611 -4.39 23.78 19.20
C TYR A 611 -5.02 24.47 20.42
N ALA A 612 -4.34 25.47 20.98
CA ALA A 612 -4.78 26.17 22.19
C ALA A 612 -5.84 27.25 21.88
N ASP A 613 -5.68 27.98 20.78
CA ASP A 613 -6.57 29.03 20.31
C ASP A 613 -6.69 29.03 18.78
N ASP A 614 -7.78 29.59 18.23
CA ASP A 614 -8.02 29.58 16.78
C ASP A 614 -7.00 30.41 15.97
N GLY A 615 -6.19 31.26 16.61
CA GLY A 615 -5.03 31.90 15.98
C GLY A 615 -3.91 30.88 15.70
N GLN A 616 -3.64 29.99 16.65
CA GLN A 616 -2.71 28.86 16.46
C GLN A 616 -3.15 27.86 15.39
N LYS A 617 -4.42 27.86 14.97
CA LYS A 617 -4.88 27.06 13.82
C LYS A 617 -4.10 27.39 12.55
N ALA A 618 -3.66 28.65 12.38
CA ALA A 618 -2.76 29.04 11.29
C ALA A 618 -1.37 28.38 11.42
N THR A 619 -0.88 28.11 12.64
CA THR A 619 0.35 27.36 12.89
C THR A 619 0.19 25.89 12.51
N CYS A 620 -0.95 25.24 12.81
CA CYS A 620 -1.26 23.91 12.28
C CYS A 620 -1.26 23.92 10.73
N ASN A 621 -1.94 24.89 10.10
CA ASN A 621 -1.97 25.02 8.63
C ASN A 621 -0.56 25.16 8.01
N ASN A 622 0.34 25.87 8.69
CA ASN A 622 1.71 26.09 8.22
C ASN A 622 2.58 24.86 8.44
N LYS A 623 2.50 24.20 9.60
CA LYS A 623 3.22 22.93 9.87
C LYS A 623 2.78 21.80 8.95
N ALA A 624 1.49 21.74 8.59
CA ALA A 624 1.01 20.80 7.60
C ALA A 624 1.64 21.02 6.20
N LYS A 625 1.96 22.27 5.83
CA LYS A 625 2.70 22.58 4.59
C LYS A 625 4.19 22.28 4.72
N GLU A 626 4.82 22.70 5.82
CA GLU A 626 6.25 22.43 6.10
C GLU A 626 6.57 20.94 6.01
N ASN A 627 5.72 20.10 6.61
CA ASN A 627 5.90 18.66 6.69
C ASN A 627 5.18 17.87 5.58
N SER A 628 4.56 18.55 4.61
CA SER A 628 3.75 17.95 3.52
C SER A 628 2.73 16.92 4.02
N TRP A 629 1.94 17.29 5.03
CA TRP A 629 0.91 16.44 5.65
C TRP A 629 -0.42 16.49 4.90
N ASP A 630 -0.85 15.33 4.41
CA ASP A 630 -2.18 15.12 3.87
C ASP A 630 -3.25 15.09 4.98
N ASN A 631 -4.41 15.69 4.71
CA ASN A 631 -5.62 15.66 5.54
C ASN A 631 -5.42 15.92 7.06
N PRO A 632 -4.88 17.09 7.45
CA PRO A 632 -4.81 17.51 8.85
C PRO A 632 -6.21 17.78 9.45
N GLU A 633 -6.48 17.22 10.62
CA GLU A 633 -7.70 17.43 11.40
C GLU A 633 -7.41 18.39 12.57
N TYR A 634 -8.14 19.51 12.63
CA TYR A 634 -7.84 20.64 13.53
C TYR A 634 -8.73 20.61 14.78
N ILE A 635 -8.15 20.31 15.94
CA ILE A 635 -8.88 19.91 17.15
C ILE A 635 -8.70 20.94 18.28
N GLY A 636 -9.81 21.50 18.76
CA GLY A 636 -9.84 22.49 19.86
C GLY A 636 -10.03 21.89 21.26
N THR A 637 -10.13 20.56 21.37
CA THR A 637 -10.30 19.77 22.60
C THR A 637 -9.10 18.85 22.80
N GLY A 638 -9.15 17.92 23.77
CA GLY A 638 -8.29 16.74 23.73
C GLY A 638 -8.76 15.73 22.68
N VAL A 639 -7.95 14.70 22.48
CA VAL A 639 -8.24 13.49 21.69
C VAL A 639 -8.28 12.29 22.63
N ALA A 640 -9.21 11.36 22.40
CA ALA A 640 -9.21 10.05 23.01
C ALA A 640 -9.86 9.02 22.09
N LEU A 641 -9.18 7.88 21.87
CA LEU A 641 -9.55 6.90 20.85
C LEU A 641 -9.52 5.45 21.37
N LYS A 642 -10.39 4.62 20.79
CA LYS A 642 -10.36 3.16 20.85
C LYS A 642 -9.82 2.60 19.55
N ALA A 643 -8.94 1.61 19.65
CA ALA A 643 -8.44 0.82 18.53
C ALA A 643 -9.21 -0.51 18.42
N ILE A 644 -9.74 -0.81 17.23
CA ILE A 644 -10.44 -2.06 16.94
C ILE A 644 -9.70 -2.80 15.82
N PRO A 645 -8.89 -3.83 16.13
CA PRO A 645 -8.20 -4.65 15.13
C PRO A 645 -9.18 -5.38 14.20
N LYS A 646 -8.82 -5.56 12.93
CA LYS A 646 -9.65 -6.31 11.97
C LYS A 646 -9.81 -7.80 12.32
N SER A 647 -8.85 -8.38 13.03
CA SER A 647 -8.87 -9.77 13.51
C SER A 647 -7.79 -10.03 14.56
N ASP A 648 -7.93 -11.11 15.33
CA ASP A 648 -6.87 -11.53 16.27
C ASP A 648 -5.59 -11.99 15.54
N ALA A 649 -5.68 -12.44 14.28
CA ALA A 649 -4.51 -12.73 13.45
C ALA A 649 -3.64 -11.48 13.22
N VAL A 650 -4.25 -10.28 13.16
CA VAL A 650 -3.53 -9.00 13.12
C VAL A 650 -2.89 -8.70 14.48
N LYS A 651 -3.60 -8.89 15.60
CA LYS A 651 -3.04 -8.72 16.96
C LYS A 651 -1.81 -9.61 17.16
N ASP A 652 -1.89 -10.88 16.78
CA ASP A 652 -0.80 -11.83 16.95
C ASP A 652 0.34 -11.58 15.95
N ASN A 653 0.05 -11.05 14.76
CA ASN A 653 1.10 -10.56 13.87
C ASN A 653 1.82 -9.34 14.45
N ALA A 654 1.10 -8.43 15.11
CA ALA A 654 1.71 -7.31 15.80
C ALA A 654 2.61 -7.79 16.96
N LYS A 655 2.11 -8.69 17.82
CA LYS A 655 2.91 -9.29 18.94
C LYS A 655 4.18 -9.97 18.45
N ARG A 656 4.15 -10.70 17.33
CA ARG A 656 5.33 -11.42 16.79
C ARG A 656 6.39 -10.51 16.16
N ASN A 657 6.00 -9.34 15.66
CA ASN A 657 6.90 -8.44 14.91
C ASN A 657 7.32 -7.18 15.70
N ALA A 658 6.83 -7.01 16.93
CA ALA A 658 7.27 -5.96 17.84
C ALA A 658 8.60 -6.34 18.50
N SER A 659 9.57 -5.43 18.50
CA SER A 659 10.79 -5.55 19.31
C SER A 659 10.59 -5.12 20.76
N LEU A 660 9.58 -4.27 21.01
CA LEU A 660 9.17 -3.73 22.31
C LEU A 660 7.73 -4.15 22.65
N THR A 661 7.51 -4.79 23.80
CA THR A 661 6.17 -5.18 24.27
C THR A 661 5.83 -4.53 25.60
N LEU A 662 4.62 -3.96 25.72
CA LEU A 662 4.07 -3.42 26.97
C LEU A 662 2.70 -4.07 27.25
N THR A 663 2.57 -4.85 28.33
CA THR A 663 1.29 -5.51 28.69
C THR A 663 1.03 -5.56 30.19
N GLY A 664 -0.24 -5.46 30.61
CA GLY A 664 -0.63 -5.55 32.02
C GLY A 664 -0.18 -4.36 32.90
N ASN A 665 0.48 -3.35 32.33
CA ASN A 665 1.01 -2.22 33.08
C ASN A 665 -0.12 -1.24 33.48
N ARG A 666 0.09 -0.50 34.56
CA ARG A 666 -0.98 0.27 35.22
C ARG A 666 -0.52 1.68 35.61
N ALA A 667 -1.24 2.71 35.18
CA ALA A 667 -1.01 4.10 35.60
C ALA A 667 -2.20 4.63 36.39
N ARG A 668 -1.94 5.20 37.59
CA ARG A 668 -3.00 5.74 38.44
C ARG A 668 -3.84 6.80 37.74
N LEU A 669 -3.22 7.75 37.03
CA LEU A 669 -3.93 8.74 36.22
C LEU A 669 -3.96 8.37 34.74
N SER A 670 -2.83 8.47 34.05
CA SER A 670 -2.83 8.47 32.57
C SER A 670 -1.62 7.75 31.96
N GLY A 671 -1.82 7.10 30.80
CA GLY A 671 -0.79 6.38 30.05
C GLY A 671 -0.48 5.02 30.65
N GLY A 672 -1.43 4.08 30.60
CA GLY A 672 -1.32 2.78 31.28
C GLY A 672 -0.09 1.96 30.83
N ALA A 673 0.28 2.01 29.55
CA ALA A 673 1.58 1.53 29.09
C ALA A 673 2.64 2.64 29.15
N PHE A 674 2.41 3.75 28.43
CA PHE A 674 3.41 4.80 28.23
C PHE A 674 2.75 6.19 28.24
N GLY A 675 3.18 7.05 29.16
CA GLY A 675 2.82 8.47 29.20
C GLY A 675 3.99 9.38 28.79
N SER A 676 3.74 10.52 28.13
CA SER A 676 4.82 11.48 27.81
C SER A 676 4.41 12.94 27.92
N ASN A 677 5.33 13.74 28.48
CA ASN A 677 5.37 15.19 28.35
C ASN A 677 6.49 15.68 27.40
N GLY A 678 7.48 14.83 27.10
CA GLY A 678 8.48 15.03 26.06
C GLY A 678 8.00 14.65 24.66
N VAL A 679 8.90 14.75 23.70
CA VAL A 679 8.64 14.40 22.30
C VAL A 679 8.83 12.90 22.08
N ILE A 680 7.88 12.25 21.40
CA ILE A 680 8.03 10.85 20.95
C ILE A 680 8.16 10.76 19.43
N SER A 681 9.04 9.89 18.96
CA SER A 681 9.05 9.41 17.57
C SER A 681 8.87 7.90 17.54
N PHE A 682 7.75 7.41 17.01
CA PHE A 682 7.54 5.97 16.76
C PHE A 682 8.26 5.57 15.47
N SER A 683 9.58 5.69 15.47
CA SER A 683 10.47 5.37 14.36
C SER A 683 11.78 4.84 14.94
N SER A 684 12.49 3.99 14.18
CA SER A 684 13.93 3.93 14.42
C SER A 684 14.54 5.29 14.02
N PRO A 685 15.61 5.74 14.68
CA PRO A 685 16.03 7.13 14.64
C PRO A 685 16.52 7.58 13.26
N TYR A 686 16.24 8.86 12.97
CA TYR A 686 16.63 9.61 11.76
C TYR A 686 16.16 8.99 10.43
N SER A 687 15.21 9.67 9.79
CA SER A 687 14.58 9.22 8.55
C SER A 687 14.71 10.24 7.42
N ALA A 688 14.56 9.78 6.18
CA ALA A 688 14.44 10.59 4.98
C ALA A 688 13.36 10.03 4.05
N THR A 689 12.58 10.91 3.43
CA THR A 689 11.49 10.55 2.52
C THR A 689 11.62 11.27 1.19
N TRP A 690 11.39 10.57 0.08
CA TRP A 690 11.21 11.15 -1.25
C TRP A 690 10.01 10.53 -1.96
N LYS A 691 9.42 11.26 -2.90
CA LYS A 691 8.32 10.76 -3.76
C LYS A 691 8.82 10.55 -5.18
N LYS A 692 8.19 9.62 -5.90
CA LYS A 692 8.45 9.27 -7.30
C LYS A 692 7.22 9.57 -8.13
N ALA A 693 7.30 10.55 -9.03
CA ALA A 693 6.18 10.99 -9.85
C ALA A 693 6.46 10.93 -11.36
N GLU A 694 5.38 11.05 -12.13
CA GLU A 694 5.36 11.37 -13.56
C GLU A 694 5.65 12.85 -13.81
N GLY A 695 6.50 13.15 -14.80
CA GLY A 695 6.95 14.50 -15.15
C GLY A 695 8.48 14.62 -15.08
N ALA A 696 9.06 15.74 -15.48
CA ALA A 696 10.47 16.02 -15.16
C ALA A 696 10.57 16.68 -13.78
N ASP A 697 11.76 16.75 -13.19
CA ASP A 697 11.97 17.50 -11.95
C ASP A 697 11.46 18.95 -12.09
N GLY A 698 10.55 19.36 -11.19
CA GLY A 698 9.89 20.67 -11.24
C GLY A 698 8.66 20.77 -12.17
N THR A 699 8.33 19.72 -12.93
CA THR A 699 7.06 19.56 -13.67
C THR A 699 6.26 18.32 -13.24
N THR A 700 6.60 17.77 -12.07
CA THR A 700 5.99 16.59 -11.45
C THR A 700 4.53 16.79 -11.06
N ASP A 701 3.69 15.81 -11.40
CA ASP A 701 2.31 15.73 -10.93
C ASP A 701 2.22 14.86 -9.66
N GLU A 702 2.03 15.49 -8.49
CA GLU A 702 1.94 14.79 -7.20
C GLU A 702 0.71 13.86 -7.09
N ALA A 703 -0.31 14.01 -7.95
CA ALA A 703 -1.42 13.08 -8.04
C ALA A 703 -1.09 11.82 -8.88
N LYS A 704 0.12 11.75 -9.46
CA LYS A 704 0.60 10.66 -10.32
C LYS A 704 1.91 10.06 -9.81
N LEU A 705 1.89 9.58 -8.57
CA LEU A 705 2.99 8.80 -8.03
C LEU A 705 3.12 7.44 -8.75
N ARG A 706 4.32 6.86 -8.73
CA ARG A 706 4.68 5.65 -9.49
C ARG A 706 5.53 4.69 -8.65
N PRO A 707 5.05 3.47 -8.35
CA PRO A 707 5.78 2.52 -7.53
C PRO A 707 6.89 1.80 -8.30
N GLY A 708 7.72 1.05 -7.57
CA GLY A 708 8.70 0.12 -8.14
C GLY A 708 10.02 0.75 -8.61
N SER A 709 10.36 1.95 -8.16
CA SER A 709 11.70 2.53 -8.41
C SER A 709 12.79 1.94 -7.49
N GLU A 710 14.01 1.81 -8.01
CA GLU A 710 15.19 1.43 -7.23
C GLU A 710 16.20 2.57 -7.16
N TRP A 711 16.84 2.71 -6.00
CA TRP A 711 17.73 3.82 -5.67
C TRP A 711 19.02 3.33 -5.03
N THR A 712 20.15 3.92 -5.41
CA THR A 712 21.39 3.81 -4.63
C THR A 712 21.51 5.02 -3.71
N LEU A 713 21.45 4.75 -2.41
CA LEU A 713 21.75 5.71 -1.35
C LEU A 713 23.22 5.53 -0.92
N SER A 714 23.97 6.62 -0.78
CA SER A 714 25.40 6.55 -0.46
C SER A 714 25.88 7.73 0.40
N THR A 715 26.98 7.55 1.14
CA THR A 715 27.52 8.55 2.09
C THR A 715 28.98 8.26 2.43
N THR A 716 29.71 9.25 2.95
CA THR A 716 31.09 9.09 3.47
C THR A 716 31.21 9.39 4.97
N ASP A 717 30.22 10.08 5.55
CA ASP A 717 30.20 10.54 6.95
C ASP A 717 29.06 9.90 7.77
N GLY A 718 27.98 9.45 7.12
CA GLY A 718 26.84 8.76 7.74
C GLY A 718 26.89 7.22 7.65
N GLY A 719 25.75 6.60 7.34
CA GLY A 719 25.55 5.16 7.20
C GLY A 719 24.37 4.64 8.04
N PRO A 720 24.38 3.39 8.51
CA PRO A 720 23.42 2.96 9.53
C PRO A 720 23.72 3.67 10.86
N MET A 721 22.69 4.16 11.57
CA MET A 721 22.89 4.69 12.91
C MET A 721 23.20 3.57 13.91
N ASN A 722 22.53 2.43 13.76
CA ASN A 722 22.86 1.19 14.45
C ASN A 722 22.49 -0.02 13.58
N GLU A 723 23.43 -0.91 13.32
CA GLU A 723 23.19 -2.11 12.49
C GLU A 723 22.15 -3.04 13.16
N ASP A 724 22.08 -3.04 14.50
CA ASP A 724 21.14 -3.83 15.31
C ASP A 724 19.65 -3.47 15.10
N PHE A 725 19.30 -2.34 14.46
CA PHE A 725 17.89 -1.97 14.24
C PHE A 725 17.30 -2.56 12.96
N ARG A 726 18.14 -3.04 12.05
CA ARG A 726 17.73 -3.78 10.85
C ARG A 726 18.64 -4.99 10.60
N PRO A 727 18.71 -5.96 11.54
CA PRO A 727 19.59 -7.12 11.41
C PRO A 727 19.09 -8.07 10.31
N ALA A 728 17.77 -8.11 10.07
CA ALA A 728 17.14 -8.90 9.02
C ALA A 728 17.56 -8.45 7.60
N ASP A 729 17.72 -7.14 7.38
CA ASP A 729 18.22 -6.58 6.11
C ASP A 729 19.62 -7.09 5.73
N CYS A 730 20.37 -7.63 6.71
CA CYS A 730 21.76 -8.07 6.58
C CYS A 730 22.06 -9.48 7.10
N GLN A 731 21.06 -10.36 7.22
CA GLN A 731 21.33 -11.79 7.36
C GLN A 731 21.78 -12.38 6.01
N VAL A 732 23.07 -12.69 5.88
CA VAL A 732 23.65 -13.30 4.66
C VAL A 732 23.33 -14.80 4.62
N ASN A 733 22.06 -15.14 4.41
CA ASN A 733 21.53 -16.51 4.47
C ASN A 733 20.70 -16.93 3.25
N ASP A 734 20.86 -16.23 2.11
CA ASP A 734 20.46 -16.74 0.80
C ASP A 734 21.65 -16.69 -0.16
N GLY A 735 21.87 -17.77 -0.92
CA GLY A 735 23.08 -18.02 -1.72
C GLY A 735 23.20 -17.21 -3.02
N ALA A 736 22.57 -16.03 -3.09
CA ALA A 736 22.58 -15.18 -4.27
C ALA A 736 23.86 -14.33 -4.35
N THR A 737 24.47 -14.24 -5.54
CA THR A 737 25.66 -13.42 -5.78
C THR A 737 25.36 -11.93 -5.61
N THR A 738 26.26 -11.22 -4.93
CA THR A 738 26.05 -9.85 -4.44
C THR A 738 26.07 -8.77 -5.52
N THR A 739 24.91 -8.52 -6.14
CA THR A 739 24.60 -7.29 -6.89
C THR A 739 23.18 -6.86 -6.57
N GLY A 740 23.00 -5.85 -5.70
CA GLY A 740 21.68 -5.37 -5.25
C GLY A 740 21.22 -5.82 -3.86
N GLY A 741 22.15 -5.96 -2.90
CA GLY A 741 21.81 -6.37 -1.53
C GLY A 741 21.17 -5.25 -0.70
N SER A 742 20.26 -5.62 0.21
CA SER A 742 19.63 -4.75 1.21
C SER A 742 20.56 -4.28 2.33
N CYS A 743 21.89 -4.32 2.13
CA CYS A 743 22.87 -3.93 3.15
C CYS A 743 23.56 -2.62 2.84
N TRP A 744 23.98 -1.94 3.91
CA TRP A 744 25.10 -1.03 3.83
C TRP A 744 26.38 -1.82 3.51
N GLN A 745 26.91 -1.58 2.32
CA GLN A 745 28.22 -2.05 1.88
C GLN A 745 29.22 -0.90 2.07
N THR A 746 30.48 -1.21 2.40
CA THR A 746 31.55 -0.20 2.50
C THR A 746 32.58 -0.43 1.41
N GLY A 747 32.81 0.56 0.55
CA GLY A 747 33.81 0.53 -0.51
C GLY A 747 35.25 0.66 0.01
N ALA A 748 36.22 0.35 -0.85
CA ALA A 748 37.65 0.50 -0.53
C ALA A 748 38.10 1.96 -0.41
N ASP A 749 37.26 2.91 -0.83
CA ASP A 749 37.35 4.36 -0.63
C ASP A 749 36.73 4.83 0.70
N GLY A 750 36.09 3.94 1.46
CA GLY A 750 35.33 4.25 2.66
C GLY A 750 33.90 4.74 2.41
N LYS A 751 33.45 4.86 1.15
CA LYS A 751 32.06 5.25 0.85
C LYS A 751 31.13 4.11 1.23
N LYS A 752 30.09 4.41 2.01
CA LYS A 752 29.01 3.47 2.32
C LYS A 752 27.92 3.58 1.26
N THR A 753 27.37 2.45 0.80
CA THR A 753 26.30 2.37 -0.21
C THR A 753 25.24 1.37 0.22
N VAL A 754 23.98 1.61 -0.16
CA VAL A 754 22.87 0.65 0.02
C VAL A 754 21.85 0.83 -1.11
N VAL A 755 21.23 -0.27 -1.56
CA VAL A 755 20.11 -0.22 -2.50
C VAL A 755 18.80 -0.15 -1.71
N ILE A 756 17.99 0.86 -2.05
CA ILE A 756 16.63 1.05 -1.54
C ILE A 756 15.67 0.74 -2.70
N ARG A 757 14.69 -0.11 -2.45
CA ARG A 757 13.62 -0.42 -3.41
C ARG A 757 12.31 0.10 -2.86
N ASP A 758 11.57 0.80 -3.70
CA ASP A 758 10.16 1.18 -3.49
C ASP A 758 9.34 -0.04 -3.08
N ASN A 759 8.61 0.05 -1.97
CA ASN A 759 7.89 -1.08 -1.35
C ASN A 759 8.78 -2.30 -0.95
N GLY A 760 10.11 -2.13 -0.90
CA GLY A 760 11.06 -3.15 -0.47
C GLY A 760 11.28 -3.18 1.05
N GLY A 761 12.08 -4.14 1.55
CA GLY A 761 12.27 -4.33 3.00
C GLY A 761 12.89 -3.16 3.77
N ARG A 762 13.59 -2.24 3.09
CA ARG A 762 14.08 -0.97 3.65
C ARG A 762 13.10 0.18 3.57
N ASP A 763 12.03 0.04 2.81
CA ASP A 763 11.01 1.08 2.69
C ASP A 763 10.09 1.06 3.91
N ASN A 764 9.92 2.25 4.49
CA ASN A 764 9.07 2.54 5.64
C ASN A 764 7.78 3.22 5.23
N ASN A 765 7.59 3.47 3.94
CA ASN A 765 6.26 3.67 3.41
C ASN A 765 5.94 2.60 2.36
N SER A 766 4.66 2.47 2.04
CA SER A 766 4.16 1.54 1.04
C SER A 766 3.04 2.18 0.22
N ASP A 767 2.93 3.51 0.26
CA ASP A 767 2.08 4.24 -0.66
C ASP A 767 2.84 4.29 -1.99
N ASP A 768 2.15 3.97 -3.08
CA ASP A 768 2.77 3.86 -4.42
C ASP A 768 3.66 5.07 -4.73
N GLY A 769 4.96 4.85 -4.95
CA GLY A 769 5.90 5.91 -5.27
C GLY A 769 6.19 6.88 -4.11
N VAL A 770 6.01 6.50 -2.85
CA VAL A 770 6.53 7.24 -1.69
C VAL A 770 7.51 6.34 -0.94
N ILE A 771 8.79 6.72 -0.95
CA ILE A 771 9.88 5.95 -0.35
C ILE A 771 10.32 6.65 0.92
N SER A 772 10.41 5.92 2.02
CA SER A 772 10.90 6.42 3.31
C SER A 772 11.93 5.47 3.90
N VAL A 773 13.10 5.98 4.28
CA VAL A 773 14.16 5.20 4.94
C VAL A 773 14.42 5.75 6.34
N ASP A 774 14.82 4.88 7.26
CA ASP A 774 15.13 5.21 8.65
C ASP A 774 16.49 4.59 9.07
N ASN A 775 16.85 4.70 10.35
CA ASN A 775 18.12 4.22 10.88
C ASN A 775 19.34 4.87 10.19
N LEU A 776 19.26 6.16 9.87
CA LEU A 776 20.36 6.89 9.23
C LEU A 776 21.27 7.56 10.28
N ALA A 777 22.58 7.38 10.17
CA ALA A 777 23.51 8.19 10.97
C ALA A 777 23.46 9.67 10.55
N VAL A 778 23.78 10.57 11.48
CA VAL A 778 24.03 12.00 11.21
C VAL A 778 25.14 12.11 10.16
N GLY A 779 24.93 12.89 9.10
CA GLY A 779 25.82 12.95 7.94
C GLY A 779 25.09 13.34 6.65
N THR A 780 25.84 13.44 5.56
CA THR A 780 25.32 13.82 4.24
C THR A 780 25.24 12.62 3.31
N TYR A 781 24.12 12.51 2.59
CA TYR A 781 23.80 11.40 1.72
C TYR A 781 23.65 11.88 0.27
N GLU A 782 24.20 11.11 -0.67
CA GLU A 782 23.92 11.21 -2.11
C GLU A 782 22.97 10.08 -2.51
N LEU A 783 21.87 10.45 -3.16
CA LEU A 783 20.81 9.59 -3.67
C LEU A 783 20.83 9.63 -5.20
N THR A 784 20.83 8.47 -5.83
CA THR A 784 20.84 8.31 -7.30
C THR A 784 19.86 7.22 -7.72
N GLU A 785 19.12 7.41 -8.81
CA GLU A 785 18.23 6.37 -9.31
C GLU A 785 19.07 5.22 -9.90
N LEU A 786 18.72 3.98 -9.54
CA LEU A 786 19.31 2.76 -10.08
C LEU A 786 18.43 2.19 -11.19
N THR A 787 17.11 2.15 -10.96
CA THR A 787 16.10 1.65 -11.91
C THR A 787 14.85 2.54 -11.81
N PRO A 788 14.33 3.08 -12.93
CA PRO A 788 13.11 3.88 -12.93
C PRO A 788 11.86 3.02 -12.69
N PRO A 789 10.71 3.63 -12.36
CA PRO A 789 9.42 2.94 -12.44
C PRO A 789 9.20 2.33 -13.83
N PRO A 790 8.50 1.18 -13.94
CA PRO A 790 8.31 0.52 -15.24
C PRO A 790 7.59 1.42 -16.27
N GLY A 791 8.18 1.56 -17.47
CA GLY A 791 7.69 2.45 -18.53
C GLY A 791 8.16 3.91 -18.44
N TYR A 792 9.15 4.21 -17.61
CA TYR A 792 9.75 5.53 -17.48
C TYR A 792 11.26 5.53 -17.80
N GLU A 793 11.73 6.65 -18.35
CA GLU A 793 13.16 6.94 -18.52
C GLU A 793 13.81 7.19 -17.16
N LYS A 794 15.05 6.72 -16.98
CA LYS A 794 15.83 6.92 -15.76
C LYS A 794 16.26 8.39 -15.61
N THR A 795 16.22 8.94 -14.40
CA THR A 795 16.87 10.22 -14.10
C THR A 795 18.39 10.04 -13.91
N GLU A 796 19.18 10.90 -14.56
CA GLU A 796 20.64 10.98 -14.37
C GLU A 796 21.05 12.10 -13.40
N ASN A 797 20.08 12.76 -12.76
CA ASN A 797 20.34 13.72 -11.70
C ASN A 797 20.84 12.98 -10.44
N THR A 798 21.82 13.59 -9.76
CA THR A 798 22.18 13.21 -8.39
C THR A 798 21.41 14.11 -7.42
N TYR A 799 20.83 13.52 -6.39
CA TYR A 799 20.17 14.24 -5.31
C TYR A 799 20.98 14.10 -4.03
N THR A 800 20.85 15.04 -3.10
CA THR A 800 21.56 15.04 -1.82
C THR A 800 20.66 15.51 -0.70
N PHE A 801 20.86 14.97 0.50
CA PHE A 801 20.23 15.46 1.73
C PHE A 801 21.16 15.26 2.93
N THR A 802 20.90 15.98 4.02
CA THR A 802 21.71 15.89 5.25
C THR A 802 20.81 15.52 6.42
N ILE A 803 21.23 14.53 7.20
CA ILE A 803 20.63 14.17 8.49
C ILE A 803 21.34 14.98 9.57
N GLU A 804 20.61 15.87 10.22
CA GLU A 804 21.07 16.62 11.40
C GLU A 804 20.83 15.82 12.69
N ALA A 805 21.65 16.04 13.72
CA ALA A 805 21.36 15.54 15.06
C ALA A 805 20.10 16.22 15.62
N VAL A 806 19.20 15.46 16.27
CA VAL A 806 17.97 16.02 16.83
C VAL A 806 18.26 16.73 18.14
N THR A 807 17.87 17.99 18.22
CA THR A 807 17.75 18.74 19.48
C THR A 807 16.73 18.03 20.37
N PRO A 808 17.08 17.62 21.61
CA PRO A 808 16.11 17.10 22.57
C PRO A 808 14.96 18.10 22.81
N GLY A 809 13.76 17.58 23.07
CA GLY A 809 12.54 18.40 23.17
C GLY A 809 12.02 18.90 21.82
N GLN A 810 12.68 18.59 20.71
CA GLN A 810 12.21 18.90 19.35
C GLN A 810 11.90 17.61 18.57
N ALA A 811 10.93 17.70 17.68
CA ALA A 811 10.62 16.63 16.73
C ALA A 811 11.75 16.47 15.70
N PRO A 812 12.02 15.23 15.23
CA PRO A 812 12.86 15.01 14.06
C PRO A 812 12.34 15.81 12.86
N LYS A 813 13.23 16.56 12.20
CA LYS A 813 12.91 17.25 10.95
C LYS A 813 12.97 16.24 9.80
N GLU A 814 12.03 16.34 8.87
CA GLU A 814 12.19 15.70 7.55
C GLU A 814 13.31 16.44 6.79
N PRO A 815 14.33 15.75 6.25
CA PRO A 815 15.42 16.39 5.54
C PRO A 815 14.95 16.89 4.16
N GLN A 816 15.29 18.13 3.83
CA GLN A 816 14.99 18.71 2.52
C GLN A 816 15.90 18.10 1.44
N LEU A 817 15.30 17.52 0.40
CA LEU A 817 16.03 16.96 -0.72
C LEU A 817 16.53 18.08 -1.65
N MET A 818 17.77 17.97 -2.11
CA MET A 818 18.44 18.94 -2.97
C MET A 818 18.93 18.27 -4.25
N VAL A 819 18.58 18.79 -5.43
CA VAL A 819 19.16 18.32 -6.70
C VAL A 819 20.52 18.96 -6.93
N LYS A 820 21.51 18.16 -7.33
CA LYS A 820 22.90 18.55 -7.60
C LYS A 820 23.07 18.77 -9.11
N LYS A 821 23.39 20.00 -9.51
CA LYS A 821 23.52 20.40 -10.92
C LYS A 821 24.92 20.13 -11.47
N ALA A 822 25.04 20.16 -12.80
CA ALA A 822 26.31 19.93 -13.51
C ALA A 822 27.41 20.98 -13.22
N ASP A 823 27.06 22.14 -12.68
CA ASP A 823 28.01 23.16 -12.21
C ASP A 823 28.48 22.95 -10.75
N GLY A 824 27.99 21.89 -10.09
CA GLY A 824 28.26 21.59 -8.68
C GLY A 824 27.36 22.34 -7.68
N SER A 825 26.50 23.25 -8.14
CA SER A 825 25.51 23.91 -7.27
C SER A 825 24.34 22.98 -6.93
N THR A 826 23.66 23.26 -5.82
CA THR A 826 22.46 22.52 -5.41
C THR A 826 21.21 23.41 -5.41
N SER A 827 20.02 22.82 -5.46
CA SER A 827 18.74 23.54 -5.33
C SER A 827 17.65 22.65 -4.73
N PRO A 828 16.67 23.18 -3.99
CA PRO A 828 15.61 22.38 -3.37
C PRO A 828 14.77 21.62 -4.41
N VAL A 829 14.43 20.37 -4.09
CA VAL A 829 13.39 19.60 -4.78
C VAL A 829 12.06 19.85 -4.07
N ASN A 830 11.08 20.41 -4.77
CA ASN A 830 9.79 20.72 -4.17
C ASN A 830 9.08 19.44 -3.68
N GLY A 831 8.56 19.44 -2.45
CA GLY A 831 7.90 18.29 -1.82
C GLY A 831 8.74 17.00 -1.71
N ASN A 832 10.07 17.10 -1.89
CA ASN A 832 10.98 15.96 -2.13
C ASN A 832 10.51 15.03 -3.30
N VAL A 833 9.84 15.57 -4.31
CA VAL A 833 9.26 14.80 -5.44
C VAL A 833 10.21 14.76 -6.63
N ILE A 834 10.67 13.55 -6.99
CA ILE A 834 11.55 13.29 -8.13
C ILE A 834 10.74 12.82 -9.34
N GLY A 835 10.91 13.50 -10.48
CA GLY A 835 10.16 13.26 -11.71
C GLY A 835 10.91 12.40 -12.73
N ASN A 836 10.23 11.39 -13.29
CA ASN A 836 10.70 10.73 -14.51
C ASN A 836 9.77 10.96 -15.70
N LYS A 837 10.38 11.06 -16.88
CA LYS A 837 9.72 11.16 -18.18
C LYS A 837 9.23 9.77 -18.64
N LEU A 838 8.04 9.71 -19.24
CA LEU A 838 7.51 8.49 -19.84
C LEU A 838 8.40 8.00 -20.98
N THR A 839 8.69 6.70 -21.01
CA THR A 839 9.26 6.04 -22.20
C THR A 839 8.18 5.95 -23.27
N THR A 840 8.52 6.32 -24.51
CA THR A 840 7.55 6.39 -25.61
C THR A 840 8.11 5.78 -26.89
N GLY A 841 7.21 5.13 -27.65
CA GLY A 841 7.48 4.53 -28.94
C GLY A 841 6.81 5.29 -30.09
N SER A 842 6.86 4.67 -31.26
CA SER A 842 6.26 5.17 -32.51
C SER A 842 5.61 4.05 -33.29
N VAL A 843 4.47 4.32 -33.92
CA VAL A 843 3.78 3.34 -34.78
C VAL A 843 3.48 3.94 -36.14
N SER A 844 3.65 3.11 -37.17
CA SER A 844 3.43 3.47 -38.56
C SER A 844 2.48 2.50 -39.25
N TRP A 845 1.68 3.00 -40.18
CA TRP A 845 0.79 2.20 -41.02
C TRP A 845 0.57 2.87 -42.39
N GLN A 846 -0.02 2.12 -43.33
CA GLN A 846 -0.39 2.59 -44.65
C GLN A 846 -1.88 2.33 -44.89
N LYS A 847 -2.57 3.32 -45.46
CA LYS A 847 -3.95 3.21 -45.90
C LYS A 847 -4.02 2.97 -47.40
N ILE A 848 -4.75 1.92 -47.80
CA ILE A 848 -4.95 1.50 -49.19
C ILE A 848 -6.45 1.26 -49.49
N GLY A 849 -6.77 1.08 -50.76
CA GLY A 849 -8.08 0.57 -51.21
C GLY A 849 -8.14 -0.95 -51.12
N ASP A 850 -9.34 -1.54 -51.08
CA ASP A 850 -9.48 -2.96 -51.31
C ASP A 850 -9.31 -3.31 -52.80
N GLY A 851 -8.84 -4.52 -53.09
CA GLY A 851 -8.29 -4.92 -54.40
C GLY A 851 -6.88 -4.36 -54.69
N GLU A 852 -6.56 -3.15 -54.22
CA GLU A 852 -5.27 -2.50 -54.39
C GLU A 852 -4.16 -3.06 -53.49
N THR A 853 -2.90 -2.90 -53.93
CA THR A 853 -1.70 -3.29 -53.17
C THR A 853 -0.55 -2.28 -53.21
N THR A 854 -0.55 -1.36 -54.19
CA THR A 854 0.52 -0.36 -54.36
C THR A 854 0.08 1.09 -54.21
N GLN A 855 -1.21 1.39 -54.40
CA GLN A 855 -1.73 2.75 -54.29
C GLN A 855 -2.17 3.08 -52.86
N SER A 856 -1.45 3.99 -52.20
CA SER A 856 -1.90 4.63 -50.96
C SER A 856 -3.14 5.50 -51.21
N LEU A 857 -3.97 5.67 -50.17
CA LEU A 857 -5.11 6.59 -50.15
C LEU A 857 -4.94 7.61 -49.03
N GLY A 858 -4.79 8.89 -49.40
CA GLY A 858 -4.74 9.97 -48.42
C GLY A 858 -6.12 10.42 -47.93
N GLY A 859 -6.14 11.24 -46.87
CA GLY A 859 -7.37 11.83 -46.33
C GLY A 859 -8.23 10.88 -45.47
N SER A 860 -7.65 9.78 -44.99
CA SER A 860 -8.23 9.04 -43.85
C SER A 860 -7.89 9.72 -42.53
N HIS A 861 -8.79 9.60 -41.54
CA HIS A 861 -8.56 10.06 -40.17
C HIS A 861 -8.59 8.87 -39.21
N TRP A 862 -7.80 8.94 -38.14
CA TRP A 862 -7.63 7.85 -37.17
C TRP A 862 -7.67 8.34 -35.73
N LYS A 863 -7.87 7.42 -34.79
CA LYS A 863 -7.64 7.62 -33.36
C LYS A 863 -6.96 6.39 -32.75
N VAL A 864 -6.22 6.59 -31.66
CA VAL A 864 -5.70 5.50 -30.82
C VAL A 864 -6.50 5.41 -29.54
N MET A 865 -6.84 4.19 -29.14
CA MET A 865 -7.57 3.86 -27.92
C MET A 865 -6.83 2.82 -27.09
N ASP A 866 -7.20 2.68 -25.82
CA ASP A 866 -6.75 1.60 -24.94
C ASP A 866 -7.14 0.20 -25.47
N ALA A 867 -6.58 -0.84 -24.84
CA ALA A 867 -6.80 -2.24 -25.22
C ALA A 867 -8.28 -2.64 -25.12
N GLU A 868 -9.04 -2.03 -24.22
CA GLU A 868 -10.47 -2.26 -24.02
C GLU A 868 -11.34 -1.52 -25.06
N GLY A 869 -10.81 -0.49 -25.73
CA GLY A 869 -11.58 0.40 -26.60
C GLY A 869 -12.50 1.36 -25.82
N LYS A 870 -12.17 1.64 -24.56
CA LYS A 870 -12.95 2.44 -23.61
C LYS A 870 -12.49 3.90 -23.52
N LYS A 871 -11.17 4.16 -23.55
CA LYS A 871 -10.59 5.51 -23.53
C LYS A 871 -9.81 5.77 -24.83
N VAL A 872 -9.96 6.98 -25.37
CA VAL A 872 -9.05 7.52 -26.39
C VAL A 872 -7.75 7.96 -25.70
N ILE A 873 -6.60 7.69 -26.32
CA ILE A 873 -5.30 8.12 -25.77
C ILE A 873 -5.14 9.62 -25.97
N ASP A 874 -4.76 10.34 -24.91
CA ASP A 874 -4.70 11.79 -24.91
C ASP A 874 -3.67 12.28 -25.95
N GLY A 875 -4.08 13.20 -26.83
CA GLY A 875 -3.27 13.67 -27.98
C GLY A 875 -3.47 12.88 -29.29
N PHE A 876 -4.15 11.72 -29.26
CA PHE A 876 -4.31 10.83 -30.42
C PHE A 876 -5.79 10.62 -30.81
N SER A 877 -6.59 11.68 -30.72
CA SER A 877 -8.05 11.65 -30.94
C SER A 877 -8.51 11.92 -32.37
N ASP A 878 -7.72 12.63 -33.16
CA ASP A 878 -7.95 12.94 -34.57
C ASP A 878 -6.60 13.06 -35.31
N ILE A 879 -6.10 11.91 -35.77
CA ILE A 879 -4.85 11.77 -36.51
C ILE A 879 -5.20 11.93 -37.99
N GLN A 880 -4.99 13.14 -38.49
CA GLN A 880 -5.14 13.49 -39.90
C GLN A 880 -3.85 13.15 -40.65
N ASP A 881 -3.98 12.63 -41.86
CA ASP A 881 -2.87 12.48 -42.81
C ASP A 881 -2.13 13.81 -42.98
N CYS A 882 -0.80 13.83 -42.83
CA CYS A 882 -0.01 15.04 -43.05
C CYS A 882 0.42 15.25 -44.51
N ASP A 883 -0.11 14.43 -45.45
CA ASP A 883 0.04 14.53 -46.90
C ASP A 883 0.18 15.96 -47.40
N THR A 884 1.31 16.20 -48.07
CA THR A 884 1.38 17.25 -49.06
C THR A 884 1.89 16.69 -50.37
N THR A 885 1.31 17.16 -51.46
CA THR A 885 1.77 16.92 -52.84
C THR A 885 3.10 17.64 -53.15
N SER A 886 3.91 17.91 -52.11
CA SER A 886 5.14 18.68 -52.10
C SER A 886 6.25 17.85 -51.45
N THR A 887 7.45 17.85 -52.02
CA THR A 887 8.60 17.09 -51.50
C THR A 887 9.32 17.78 -50.33
N ASP A 888 8.60 18.55 -49.51
CA ASP A 888 9.17 19.36 -48.42
C ASP A 888 8.71 18.84 -47.06
N ALA A 889 9.59 18.05 -46.42
CA ALA A 889 9.31 17.32 -45.18
C ALA A 889 8.94 18.21 -43.97
N LYS A 890 9.11 19.54 -44.07
CA LYS A 890 8.67 20.50 -43.05
C LYS A 890 7.15 20.66 -42.96
N ALA A 891 6.39 20.19 -43.94
CA ALA A 891 4.93 20.37 -43.94
C ALA A 891 4.21 19.67 -42.77
N CYS A 892 4.81 18.62 -42.20
CA CYS A 892 4.28 17.89 -41.05
C CYS A 892 4.77 18.46 -39.68
N ASP A 893 5.54 19.55 -39.65
CA ASP A 893 6.00 20.16 -38.39
C ASP A 893 4.79 20.59 -37.52
N GLY A 894 4.65 19.99 -36.34
CA GLY A 894 3.53 20.25 -35.42
C GLY A 894 2.24 19.47 -35.72
N LYS A 895 2.26 18.52 -36.66
CA LYS A 895 1.20 17.51 -36.85
C LYS A 895 1.43 16.29 -35.94
N ILE A 896 0.38 15.49 -35.73
CA ILE A 896 0.48 14.22 -34.96
C ILE A 896 1.11 13.13 -35.82
N ASP A 897 0.73 13.10 -37.09
CA ASP A 897 1.41 12.34 -38.14
C ASP A 897 2.70 13.05 -38.60
N THR A 898 3.72 12.25 -38.93
CA THR A 898 5.06 12.72 -39.30
C THR A 898 5.68 11.96 -40.49
N ASP A 899 4.89 11.18 -41.24
CA ASP A 899 5.28 10.66 -42.57
C ASP A 899 4.64 11.54 -43.66
N PRO A 900 5.41 12.32 -44.45
CA PRO A 900 4.84 13.24 -45.44
C PRO A 900 4.31 12.55 -46.71
N ALA A 901 4.36 11.22 -46.81
CA ALA A 901 3.95 10.47 -47.99
C ALA A 901 2.46 10.07 -47.93
N THR A 902 1.63 10.66 -48.81
CA THR A 902 0.19 10.40 -49.00
C THR A 902 -0.29 9.01 -48.53
N GLY A 903 -1.21 8.97 -47.57
CA GLY A 903 -1.81 7.74 -47.06
C GLY A 903 -0.83 6.81 -46.32
N ARG A 904 0.32 7.31 -45.86
CA ARG A 904 1.19 6.67 -44.87
C ARG A 904 1.23 7.53 -43.63
N PHE A 905 1.25 6.87 -42.49
CA PHE A 905 1.18 7.50 -41.18
C PHE A 905 2.38 7.05 -40.35
N THR A 906 2.96 7.96 -39.57
CA THR A 906 3.93 7.66 -38.51
C THR A 906 3.68 8.61 -37.33
N ILE A 907 3.10 8.09 -36.26
CA ILE A 907 2.87 8.83 -35.01
C ILE A 907 3.92 8.45 -33.96
N LYS A 908 4.25 9.39 -33.07
CA LYS A 908 5.30 9.28 -32.05
C LYS A 908 4.75 9.73 -30.70
N GLY A 909 5.33 9.25 -29.60
CA GLY A 909 4.94 9.67 -28.24
C GLY A 909 3.88 8.79 -27.57
N LEU A 910 3.57 7.62 -28.14
CA LEU A 910 2.74 6.62 -27.46
C LEU A 910 3.52 5.99 -26.30
N PRO A 911 2.98 5.89 -25.07
CA PRO A 911 3.64 5.18 -23.97
C PRO A 911 4.00 3.72 -24.32
N THR A 912 5.16 3.24 -23.86
CA THR A 912 5.55 1.82 -24.02
C THR A 912 5.11 0.94 -22.84
N GLY A 913 5.05 1.51 -21.63
CA GLY A 913 4.70 0.79 -20.40
C GLY A 913 5.80 -0.14 -19.89
N ALA A 914 5.48 -1.00 -18.93
CA ALA A 914 6.44 -1.79 -18.16
C ALA A 914 7.29 -2.75 -19.00
N GLU A 915 6.62 -3.58 -19.79
CA GLU A 915 7.23 -4.52 -20.74
C GLU A 915 6.57 -4.43 -22.11
N LYS A 916 5.24 -4.32 -22.12
CA LYS A 916 4.41 -4.32 -23.33
C LYS A 916 3.05 -3.65 -23.06
N THR A 917 2.64 -2.75 -23.95
CA THR A 917 1.31 -2.10 -23.90
C THR A 917 0.55 -2.37 -25.20
N THR A 918 -0.76 -2.66 -25.09
CA THR A 918 -1.66 -2.95 -26.21
C THR A 918 -2.55 -1.75 -26.51
N TYR A 919 -2.73 -1.45 -27.79
CA TYR A 919 -3.49 -0.30 -28.29
C TYR A 919 -4.42 -0.72 -29.44
N ARG A 920 -5.55 0.00 -29.56
CA ARG A 920 -6.49 -0.11 -30.68
C ARG A 920 -6.40 1.12 -31.56
N LEU A 921 -5.96 0.94 -32.81
CA LEU A 921 -6.09 1.94 -33.86
C LEU A 921 -7.49 1.81 -34.50
N VAL A 922 -8.20 2.93 -34.66
CA VAL A 922 -9.57 2.98 -35.20
C VAL A 922 -9.64 4.05 -36.27
N GLU A 923 -10.14 3.72 -37.47
CA GLU A 923 -10.44 4.73 -38.50
C GLU A 923 -11.69 5.51 -38.07
N THR A 924 -11.62 6.84 -38.12
CA THR A 924 -12.74 7.76 -37.79
C THR A 924 -13.36 8.37 -39.05
N GLN A 925 -12.61 8.45 -40.14
CA GLN A 925 -13.07 8.92 -41.45
C GLN A 925 -12.33 8.18 -42.55
N ALA A 926 -13.08 7.64 -43.52
CA ALA A 926 -12.52 6.99 -44.70
C ALA A 926 -12.00 8.03 -45.72
N PRO A 927 -11.06 7.64 -46.61
CA PRO A 927 -10.72 8.43 -47.79
C PRO A 927 -11.95 8.72 -48.66
N GLU A 928 -11.94 9.85 -49.37
CA GLU A 928 -13.07 10.26 -50.20
C GLU A 928 -13.35 9.22 -51.31
N GLY A 929 -14.61 8.79 -51.43
CA GLY A 929 -15.02 7.72 -52.34
C GLY A 929 -14.96 6.30 -51.77
N TYR A 930 -14.65 6.13 -50.48
CA TYR A 930 -14.56 4.82 -49.81
C TYR A 930 -15.53 4.70 -48.63
N ILE A 931 -15.94 3.46 -48.35
CA ILE A 931 -16.78 3.12 -47.19
C ILE A 931 -15.93 3.17 -45.91
N LEU A 932 -16.47 3.69 -44.81
CA LEU A 932 -15.85 3.59 -43.48
C LEU A 932 -16.16 2.21 -42.86
N PRO A 933 -15.16 1.39 -42.50
CA PRO A 933 -15.38 0.06 -41.93
C PRO A 933 -16.10 0.11 -40.57
N ALA A 934 -17.38 -0.25 -40.55
CA ALA A 934 -18.21 -0.22 -39.35
C ALA A 934 -17.62 -1.11 -38.23
N ASN A 935 -17.56 -0.57 -37.00
CA ASN A 935 -17.10 -1.26 -35.78
C ASN A 935 -15.71 -1.92 -35.88
N THR A 936 -14.87 -1.52 -36.84
CA THR A 936 -13.56 -2.13 -37.09
C THR A 936 -12.47 -1.40 -36.29
N TYR A 937 -11.55 -2.18 -35.72
CA TYR A 937 -10.34 -1.69 -35.05
C TYR A 937 -9.18 -2.64 -35.33
N TYR A 938 -7.96 -2.11 -35.24
CA TYR A 938 -6.73 -2.85 -35.48
C TYR A 938 -5.87 -2.80 -34.22
N GLU A 939 -5.55 -3.97 -33.66
CA GLU A 939 -4.75 -4.06 -32.45
C GLU A 939 -3.25 -4.12 -32.77
N PHE A 940 -2.48 -3.30 -32.06
CA PHE A 940 -1.02 -3.39 -32.05
C PHE A 940 -0.50 -3.32 -30.62
N THR A 941 0.76 -3.68 -30.48
CA THR A 941 1.45 -3.69 -29.21
C THR A 941 2.80 -2.99 -29.36
N LEU A 942 3.14 -2.15 -28.39
CA LEU A 942 4.47 -1.56 -28.21
C LEU A 942 5.16 -2.29 -27.08
N ASP A 943 6.41 -2.74 -27.28
CA ASP A 943 7.26 -3.20 -26.17
C ASP A 943 8.02 -2.04 -25.49
N LYS A 944 8.70 -2.33 -24.38
CA LYS A 944 9.48 -1.37 -23.60
C LYS A 944 10.53 -0.57 -24.41
N ASP A 945 11.04 -1.13 -25.50
CA ASP A 945 12.05 -0.52 -26.37
C ASP A 945 11.42 0.26 -27.54
N GLY A 946 10.08 0.26 -27.63
CA GLY A 946 9.30 0.95 -28.65
C GLY A 946 9.05 0.13 -29.92
N ASN A 947 9.34 -1.17 -29.94
CA ASN A 947 9.08 -2.01 -31.12
C ASN A 947 7.57 -2.30 -31.26
N VAL A 948 7.06 -2.19 -32.49
CA VAL A 948 5.65 -2.49 -32.81
C VAL A 948 5.49 -3.93 -33.25
N ALA A 949 4.51 -4.62 -32.66
CA ALA A 949 3.95 -5.87 -33.21
C ALA A 949 2.42 -5.76 -33.35
N TRP A 950 1.93 -5.88 -34.58
CA TRP A 950 0.49 -5.92 -34.90
C TRP A 950 -0.10 -7.29 -34.56
N ILE A 951 -1.34 -7.32 -34.05
CA ILE A 951 -2.05 -8.55 -33.71
C ILE A 951 -2.87 -8.99 -34.94
N GLY A 952 -2.68 -10.23 -35.38
CA GLY A 952 -3.41 -10.82 -36.52
C GLY A 952 -2.96 -10.36 -37.91
N LEU A 953 -1.95 -9.48 -38.01
CA LEU A 953 -1.49 -8.89 -39.28
C LEU A 953 0.02 -9.07 -39.48
N THR A 954 0.42 -9.39 -40.71
CA THR A 954 1.84 -9.48 -41.13
C THR A 954 2.41 -8.17 -41.64
N ILE A 955 1.55 -7.25 -42.07
CA ILE A 955 1.89 -5.91 -42.57
C ILE A 955 0.84 -4.89 -42.11
N ALA A 956 1.26 -3.66 -41.84
CA ALA A 956 0.42 -2.56 -41.36
C ALA A 956 -0.33 -1.86 -42.51
N GLN A 957 -1.10 -2.62 -43.30
CA GLN A 957 -1.89 -2.11 -44.43
C GLN A 957 -3.39 -2.28 -44.17
N PHE A 958 -4.10 -1.16 -44.08
CA PHE A 958 -5.55 -1.14 -43.86
C PHE A 958 -6.30 -0.82 -45.16
N LYS A 959 -7.43 -1.50 -45.36
CA LYS A 959 -8.19 -1.49 -46.61
C LYS A 959 -9.60 -0.99 -46.36
N ASN A 960 -10.10 -0.16 -47.28
CA ASN A 960 -11.54 0.13 -47.35
C ASN A 960 -12.06 -0.26 -48.73
N THR A 961 -13.27 -0.78 -48.76
CA THR A 961 -14.01 -1.03 -49.99
C THR A 961 -14.39 0.31 -50.64
N PRO A 962 -14.13 0.52 -51.95
CA PRO A 962 -14.60 1.71 -52.64
C PRO A 962 -16.14 1.73 -52.70
N LEU A 963 -16.73 2.93 -52.64
CA LEU A 963 -18.15 3.12 -52.93
C LEU A 963 -18.42 2.71 -54.39
N LYS A 964 -19.48 1.93 -54.61
CA LYS A 964 -19.87 1.42 -55.93
C LYS A 964 -21.27 1.90 -56.30
N LEU A 965 -21.45 2.31 -57.55
CA LEU A 965 -22.76 2.50 -58.17
C LEU A 965 -22.86 1.56 -59.39
N SER A 966 -23.94 0.78 -59.47
CA SER A 966 -24.23 -0.12 -60.58
C SER A 966 -25.68 0.01 -61.04
N TRP A 967 -25.92 -0.19 -62.35
CA TRP A 967 -27.26 -0.24 -62.94
C TRP A 967 -27.28 -1.11 -64.20
N ASP A 968 -28.45 -1.65 -64.52
CA ASP A 968 -28.67 -2.47 -65.71
C ASP A 968 -29.34 -1.66 -66.82
N LYS A 969 -28.74 -1.66 -68.01
CA LYS A 969 -29.36 -1.23 -69.26
C LYS A 969 -30.13 -2.39 -69.87
N VAL A 970 -31.46 -2.28 -69.92
CA VAL A 970 -32.34 -3.35 -70.44
C VAL A 970 -33.22 -2.89 -71.60
N ASP A 971 -33.71 -3.87 -72.35
CA ASP A 971 -34.82 -3.73 -73.30
C ASP A 971 -36.17 -3.56 -72.58
N SER A 972 -37.12 -2.94 -73.29
CA SER A 972 -38.47 -2.66 -72.83
C SER A 972 -39.49 -3.81 -73.01
N SER A 973 -39.14 -4.92 -73.69
CA SER A 973 -39.99 -6.11 -73.70
C SER A 973 -40.01 -6.80 -72.34
N LYS A 974 -41.05 -7.60 -72.07
CA LYS A 974 -41.30 -8.27 -70.78
C LYS A 974 -40.16 -9.16 -70.28
N ASP A 975 -39.28 -9.61 -71.17
CA ASP A 975 -38.17 -10.48 -70.80
C ASP A 975 -36.96 -9.68 -70.28
N HIS A 976 -37.00 -8.34 -70.40
CA HIS A 976 -36.03 -7.36 -69.86
C HIS A 976 -34.55 -7.75 -70.04
N ASN A 977 -34.24 -8.32 -71.21
CA ASN A 977 -32.88 -8.68 -71.61
C ASN A 977 -31.95 -7.45 -71.55
N ARG A 978 -30.73 -7.65 -71.04
CA ARG A 978 -29.69 -6.61 -71.04
C ARG A 978 -29.26 -6.26 -72.47
N ILE A 979 -28.89 -5.00 -72.69
CA ILE A 979 -28.52 -4.46 -74.01
C ILE A 979 -27.26 -3.59 -73.91
N GLU A 980 -26.30 -3.83 -74.81
CA GLU A 980 -24.94 -3.30 -74.74
C GLU A 980 -24.72 -1.97 -75.48
N GLY A 981 -23.66 -1.25 -75.10
CA GLY A 981 -23.14 -0.08 -75.80
C GLY A 981 -23.89 1.22 -75.55
N SER A 982 -24.54 1.35 -74.39
CA SER A 982 -25.10 2.61 -73.89
C SER A 982 -24.00 3.60 -73.44
N GLU A 983 -24.21 4.91 -73.63
CA GLU A 983 -23.35 5.95 -73.04
C GLU A 983 -24.18 6.88 -72.15
N TRP A 984 -23.57 7.31 -71.04
CA TRP A 984 -24.25 8.02 -69.96
C TRP A 984 -23.50 9.28 -69.54
N SER A 985 -24.26 10.23 -68.98
CA SER A 985 -23.77 11.42 -68.29
C SER A 985 -24.24 11.42 -66.83
N ILE A 986 -23.29 11.63 -65.92
CA ILE A 986 -23.46 11.61 -64.47
C ILE A 986 -23.02 12.97 -63.91
N THR A 987 -23.98 13.74 -63.38
CA THR A 987 -23.73 15.08 -62.82
C THR A 987 -24.03 15.09 -61.32
N ALA A 988 -23.10 15.57 -60.49
CA ALA A 988 -23.33 15.73 -59.04
C ALA A 988 -24.18 16.98 -58.70
N GLY A 989 -24.92 16.96 -57.59
CA GLY A 989 -25.73 18.11 -57.18
C GLY A 989 -26.69 17.82 -56.04
N THR A 990 -27.78 18.60 -55.99
CA THR A 990 -28.86 18.45 -55.02
C THR A 990 -30.19 18.22 -55.71
N TRP A 991 -31.03 17.38 -55.12
CA TRP A 991 -32.39 17.12 -55.58
C TRP A 991 -33.39 17.78 -54.63
N ASN A 992 -34.26 18.63 -55.16
CA ASN A 992 -35.42 19.13 -54.41
C ASN A 992 -36.66 18.34 -54.80
N GLU A 993 -37.00 17.37 -53.95
CA GLU A 993 -38.14 16.47 -54.11
C GLU A 993 -39.50 17.21 -54.17
N SER A 994 -39.61 18.37 -53.51
CA SER A 994 -40.86 19.16 -53.47
C SER A 994 -41.13 19.95 -54.76
N THR A 995 -40.09 20.34 -55.49
CA THR A 995 -40.19 21.06 -56.77
C THR A 995 -39.84 20.18 -57.98
N LYS A 996 -39.37 18.95 -57.75
CA LYS A 996 -38.84 18.01 -58.76
C LYS A 996 -37.74 18.63 -59.63
N THR A 997 -36.89 19.47 -59.02
CA THR A 997 -35.77 20.14 -59.68
C THR A 997 -34.43 19.62 -59.18
N PHE A 998 -33.56 19.23 -60.11
CA PHE A 998 -32.15 18.97 -59.82
C PHE A 998 -31.33 20.25 -60.01
N THR A 999 -30.54 20.62 -59.00
CA THR A 999 -29.60 21.74 -59.05
C THR A 999 -28.17 21.16 -59.04
N PRO A 1000 -27.41 21.27 -60.14
CA PRO A 1000 -26.00 20.90 -60.14
C PRO A 1000 -25.22 21.63 -59.03
N GLY A 1001 -24.21 20.98 -58.47
CA GLY A 1001 -23.27 21.66 -57.57
C GLY A 1001 -22.48 22.75 -58.31
N ASN A 1002 -21.99 23.77 -57.59
CA ASN A 1002 -21.28 24.92 -58.21
C ASN A 1002 -20.08 24.50 -59.07
N ASP A 1003 -19.39 23.42 -58.68
CA ASP A 1003 -18.24 22.84 -59.38
C ASP A 1003 -18.56 21.50 -60.08
N ALA A 1004 -19.85 21.14 -60.18
CA ALA A 1004 -20.27 19.82 -60.64
C ALA A 1004 -20.22 19.70 -62.17
N LYS A 1005 -19.14 19.09 -62.66
CA LYS A 1005 -19.02 18.65 -64.06
C LYS A 1005 -19.89 17.42 -64.33
N ALA A 1006 -20.31 17.30 -65.59
CA ALA A 1006 -20.95 16.10 -66.10
C ALA A 1006 -19.86 15.09 -66.50
N MET A 1007 -19.81 13.96 -65.82
CA MET A 1007 -18.86 12.87 -66.07
C MET A 1007 -19.48 11.88 -67.05
N SER A 1008 -18.75 11.49 -68.09
CA SER A 1008 -19.20 10.45 -69.04
C SER A 1008 -18.86 9.03 -68.56
N VAL A 1009 -19.66 8.03 -68.94
CA VAL A 1009 -19.31 6.60 -68.82
C VAL A 1009 -19.92 5.81 -69.97
N VAL A 1010 -19.24 4.76 -70.40
CA VAL A 1010 -19.59 3.92 -71.55
C VAL A 1010 -19.68 2.47 -71.10
N ASP A 1011 -20.84 1.86 -71.33
CA ASP A 1011 -21.16 0.44 -71.16
C ASP A 1011 -20.20 -0.42 -71.99
N CYS A 1012 -19.45 -1.30 -71.32
CA CYS A 1012 -18.33 -2.00 -71.92
C CYS A 1012 -18.45 -3.54 -71.87
N SER A 1013 -18.63 -4.14 -73.05
CA SER A 1013 -18.85 -5.58 -73.25
C SER A 1013 -17.60 -6.35 -73.75
N THR A 1014 -16.39 -5.90 -73.40
CA THR A 1014 -15.12 -6.46 -73.93
C THR A 1014 -14.06 -6.67 -72.85
N SER A 1015 -12.97 -7.37 -73.16
CA SER A 1015 -11.86 -7.57 -72.22
C SER A 1015 -10.97 -6.32 -71.99
N GLU A 1016 -11.35 -5.14 -72.52
CA GLU A 1016 -10.52 -3.92 -72.51
C GLU A 1016 -11.07 -2.78 -71.61
N CYS A 1017 -12.14 -3.03 -70.82
CA CYS A 1017 -12.88 -2.02 -70.06
C CYS A 1017 -12.05 -1.21 -69.04
N ALA A 1018 -10.88 -1.70 -68.63
CA ALA A 1018 -9.97 -0.96 -67.75
C ALA A 1018 -9.28 0.27 -68.40
N SER A 1019 -9.51 0.54 -69.70
CA SER A 1019 -8.88 1.65 -70.41
C SER A 1019 -9.76 2.91 -70.48
N LYS A 1020 -9.27 4.03 -69.92
CA LYS A 1020 -9.99 5.32 -69.97
C LYS A 1020 -10.15 5.84 -71.40
N PRO A 1021 -11.34 6.32 -71.82
CA PRO A 1021 -11.50 7.00 -73.10
C PRO A 1021 -10.68 8.30 -73.11
N SER A 1022 -9.71 8.37 -74.02
CA SER A 1022 -8.70 9.43 -74.05
C SER A 1022 -9.30 10.79 -74.47
N GLY A 1023 -9.39 11.73 -73.52
CA GLY A 1023 -9.68 13.14 -73.80
C GLY A 1023 -10.90 13.74 -73.09
N THR A 1024 -11.65 12.97 -72.28
CA THR A 1024 -12.84 13.48 -71.57
C THR A 1024 -12.86 13.04 -70.11
N GLU A 1025 -13.29 13.93 -69.21
CA GLU A 1025 -13.53 13.59 -67.80
C GLU A 1025 -14.65 12.53 -67.70
N SER A 1026 -14.26 11.34 -67.26
CA SER A 1026 -15.05 10.11 -67.39
C SER A 1026 -14.86 9.20 -66.19
N TYR A 1027 -15.93 8.48 -65.83
CA TYR A 1027 -15.82 7.25 -65.06
C TYR A 1027 -15.51 6.09 -66.00
N THR A 1028 -14.88 5.05 -65.46
CA THR A 1028 -14.58 3.81 -66.18
C THR A 1028 -15.57 2.76 -65.71
N ASP A 1029 -16.19 2.05 -66.66
CA ASP A 1029 -17.01 0.88 -66.35
C ASP A 1029 -16.08 -0.27 -65.93
N VAL A 1030 -16.31 -0.83 -64.74
CA VAL A 1030 -15.53 -1.92 -64.17
C VAL A 1030 -16.24 -3.27 -64.26
N ASP A 1031 -17.45 -3.30 -64.83
CA ASP A 1031 -18.10 -4.55 -65.25
C ASP A 1031 -17.57 -5.01 -66.61
N GLN A 1032 -17.93 -6.26 -66.97
CA GLN A 1032 -17.71 -6.82 -68.30
C GLN A 1032 -18.97 -7.55 -68.83
N GLU A 1033 -20.02 -7.65 -68.02
CA GLU A 1033 -21.28 -8.26 -68.40
C GLU A 1033 -22.10 -7.28 -69.27
N PRO A 1034 -22.40 -7.60 -70.54
CA PRO A 1034 -22.96 -6.63 -71.49
C PRO A 1034 -24.28 -6.00 -70.99
N GLY A 1035 -24.34 -4.66 -70.94
CA GLY A 1035 -25.50 -3.93 -70.43
C GLY A 1035 -25.65 -3.91 -68.90
N GLN A 1036 -24.63 -4.32 -68.13
CA GLN A 1036 -24.50 -4.01 -66.71
C GLN A 1036 -23.36 -3.01 -66.54
N ILE A 1037 -23.65 -1.79 -66.06
CA ILE A 1037 -22.65 -0.75 -65.88
C ILE A 1037 -22.31 -0.65 -64.40
N SER A 1038 -21.02 -0.58 -64.07
CA SER A 1038 -20.49 -0.49 -62.71
C SER A 1038 -19.39 0.57 -62.60
N ILE A 1039 -19.50 1.50 -61.66
CA ILE A 1039 -18.45 2.47 -61.36
C ILE A 1039 -18.06 2.44 -59.88
N THR A 1040 -16.76 2.57 -59.60
CA THR A 1040 -16.17 2.48 -58.26
C THR A 1040 -15.45 3.77 -57.86
N ALA A 1041 -15.29 3.98 -56.55
CA ALA A 1041 -14.74 5.18 -55.93
C ALA A 1041 -15.53 6.47 -56.26
N ILE A 1042 -16.84 6.32 -56.50
CA ILE A 1042 -17.76 7.46 -56.59
C ILE A 1042 -17.93 8.10 -55.20
N LYS A 1043 -18.03 9.43 -55.15
CA LYS A 1043 -18.20 10.15 -53.87
C LYS A 1043 -19.60 9.88 -53.30
N ALA A 1044 -19.74 9.97 -51.97
CA ALA A 1044 -21.07 10.01 -51.36
C ALA A 1044 -21.77 11.34 -51.70
N GLY A 1045 -23.05 11.30 -52.04
CA GLY A 1045 -23.81 12.46 -52.51
C GLY A 1045 -24.92 12.10 -53.50
N THR A 1046 -25.60 13.12 -54.04
CA THR A 1046 -26.70 12.96 -55.00
C THR A 1046 -26.25 13.33 -56.42
N TYR A 1047 -26.71 12.53 -57.38
CA TYR A 1047 -26.34 12.56 -58.79
C TYR A 1047 -27.58 12.54 -59.69
N ARG A 1048 -27.47 13.12 -60.88
CA ARG A 1048 -28.43 12.95 -61.98
C ARG A 1048 -27.78 12.10 -63.07
N LEU A 1049 -28.41 10.98 -63.41
CA LEU A 1049 -28.04 10.05 -64.49
C LEU A 1049 -28.92 10.31 -65.71
N VAL A 1050 -28.29 10.43 -66.87
CA VAL A 1050 -28.93 10.66 -68.17
C VAL A 1050 -28.23 9.76 -69.20
N GLU A 1051 -28.99 9.01 -70.02
CA GLU A 1051 -28.41 8.34 -71.19
C GLU A 1051 -28.14 9.42 -72.26
N THR A 1052 -26.91 9.45 -72.79
CA THR A 1052 -26.50 10.37 -73.87
C THR A 1052 -26.47 9.71 -75.24
N LYS A 1053 -26.45 8.37 -75.30
CA LYS A 1053 -26.51 7.58 -76.54
C LYS A 1053 -27.06 6.19 -76.23
N ALA A 1054 -28.10 5.81 -76.97
CA ALA A 1054 -28.75 4.51 -76.83
C ALA A 1054 -27.95 3.38 -77.51
N PRO A 1055 -28.09 2.14 -77.00
CA PRO A 1055 -27.72 0.92 -77.70
C PRO A 1055 -28.20 0.85 -79.16
N LYS A 1056 -27.45 0.13 -80.00
CA LYS A 1056 -27.71 0.05 -81.44
C LYS A 1056 -29.07 -0.60 -81.74
N GLY A 1057 -29.99 0.18 -82.31
CA GLY A 1057 -31.36 -0.25 -82.64
C GLY A 1057 -32.43 0.25 -81.65
N TYR A 1058 -32.01 0.96 -80.60
CA TYR A 1058 -32.88 1.55 -79.59
C TYR A 1058 -33.06 3.05 -79.76
N GLN A 1059 -34.19 3.56 -79.28
CA GLN A 1059 -34.43 4.99 -79.14
C GLN A 1059 -33.66 5.53 -77.94
N LEU A 1060 -33.10 6.74 -78.08
CA LEU A 1060 -32.53 7.53 -77.00
C LEU A 1060 -33.66 8.30 -76.30
N PRO A 1061 -33.90 8.10 -74.99
CA PRO A 1061 -34.90 8.85 -74.23
C PRO A 1061 -34.67 10.36 -74.25
N ASN A 1062 -35.73 11.15 -74.05
CA ASN A 1062 -35.59 12.60 -73.95
C ASN A 1062 -34.92 13.00 -72.62
N ALA A 1063 -33.64 13.36 -72.67
CA ALA A 1063 -32.81 13.78 -71.53
C ALA A 1063 -33.35 14.94 -70.66
N ASN A 1064 -34.37 15.67 -71.13
CA ASN A 1064 -35.09 16.66 -70.33
C ASN A 1064 -36.11 16.01 -69.36
N ASP A 1065 -36.81 14.97 -69.83
CA ASP A 1065 -37.97 14.38 -69.14
C ASP A 1065 -37.65 13.02 -68.50
N THR A 1066 -36.85 12.19 -69.18
CA THR A 1066 -36.40 10.86 -68.73
C THR A 1066 -34.98 10.96 -68.17
N PHE A 1067 -34.84 10.63 -66.87
CA PHE A 1067 -33.58 10.62 -66.13
C PHE A 1067 -33.73 9.82 -64.84
N ALA A 1068 -32.63 9.51 -64.17
CA ALA A 1068 -32.63 8.98 -62.80
C ALA A 1068 -31.91 9.93 -61.85
N ILE A 1069 -32.36 9.98 -60.60
CA ILE A 1069 -31.68 10.65 -59.49
C ILE A 1069 -31.14 9.58 -58.56
N VAL A 1070 -29.84 9.60 -58.29
CA VAL A 1070 -29.15 8.59 -57.49
C VAL A 1070 -28.51 9.25 -56.28
N THR A 1071 -28.83 8.79 -55.07
CA THR A 1071 -28.10 9.15 -53.85
C THR A 1071 -27.25 7.98 -53.38
N VAL A 1072 -25.94 8.18 -53.32
CA VAL A 1072 -24.96 7.24 -52.77
C VAL A 1072 -24.64 7.67 -51.34
N THR A 1073 -24.82 6.80 -50.36
CA THR A 1073 -24.56 7.07 -48.95
C THR A 1073 -23.18 6.56 -48.52
N ALA A 1074 -22.61 7.13 -47.44
CA ALA A 1074 -21.23 6.87 -47.01
C ALA A 1074 -20.97 5.44 -46.47
N ASP A 1075 -22.04 4.68 -46.20
CA ASP A 1075 -22.04 3.26 -45.83
C ASP A 1075 -22.15 2.32 -47.06
N GLY A 1076 -22.21 2.86 -48.28
CA GLY A 1076 -22.36 2.08 -49.52
C GLY A 1076 -23.80 1.72 -49.88
N GLY A 1077 -24.79 2.38 -49.28
CA GLY A 1077 -26.16 2.37 -49.76
C GLY A 1077 -26.34 3.18 -51.06
N VAL A 1078 -27.30 2.78 -51.88
CA VAL A 1078 -27.69 3.48 -53.12
C VAL A 1078 -29.21 3.56 -53.21
N HIS A 1079 -29.74 4.77 -53.31
CA HIS A 1079 -31.15 5.04 -53.62
C HIS A 1079 -31.26 5.61 -55.03
N MET A 1080 -32.06 5.02 -55.90
CA MET A 1080 -32.27 5.48 -57.28
C MET A 1080 -33.76 5.73 -57.55
N ASP A 1081 -34.12 7.00 -57.78
CA ASP A 1081 -35.44 7.46 -58.18
C ASP A 1081 -35.50 7.65 -59.71
N ARG A 1082 -36.51 7.07 -60.36
CA ARG A 1082 -36.65 7.09 -61.83
C ARG A 1082 -37.76 8.04 -62.31
N TYR A 1083 -37.46 8.82 -63.36
CA TYR A 1083 -38.31 9.88 -63.91
C TYR A 1083 -38.54 9.70 -65.42
N GLY A 1084 -39.60 10.33 -65.94
CA GLY A 1084 -40.01 10.21 -67.35
C GLY A 1084 -40.44 8.78 -67.70
N GLU A 1085 -39.96 8.26 -68.82
CA GLU A 1085 -40.30 6.91 -69.32
C GLU A 1085 -39.88 5.80 -68.34
N TRP A 1086 -38.83 6.02 -67.53
CA TRP A 1086 -38.37 5.05 -66.52
C TRP A 1086 -39.20 5.06 -65.22
N SER A 1087 -40.17 5.97 -65.06
CA SER A 1087 -40.96 6.09 -63.82
C SER A 1087 -41.96 4.96 -63.58
N GLN A 1088 -42.30 4.17 -64.61
CA GLN A 1088 -43.16 3.00 -64.47
C GLN A 1088 -42.30 1.73 -64.43
N ALA A 1089 -42.32 1.04 -63.30
CA ALA A 1089 -41.53 -0.16 -63.09
C ALA A 1089 -41.98 -1.33 -63.98
N THR A 1090 -41.01 -2.14 -64.38
CA THR A 1090 -41.09 -3.18 -65.42
C THR A 1090 -42.21 -4.20 -65.23
N ASP A 1091 -42.52 -4.59 -63.99
CA ASP A 1091 -43.71 -5.40 -63.63
C ASP A 1091 -44.50 -4.81 -62.45
N GLY A 1092 -44.72 -3.47 -62.46
CA GLY A 1092 -45.63 -2.81 -61.51
C GLY A 1092 -45.11 -2.64 -60.07
N GLY A 1093 -43.80 -2.77 -59.87
CA GLY A 1093 -43.12 -2.46 -58.60
C GLY A 1093 -42.92 -0.95 -58.34
N SER A 1094 -42.04 -0.62 -57.39
CA SER A 1094 -41.71 0.78 -57.06
C SER A 1094 -40.97 1.49 -58.20
N SER A 1095 -41.23 2.78 -58.39
CA SER A 1095 -40.39 3.65 -59.23
C SER A 1095 -38.97 3.81 -58.68
N THR A 1096 -38.74 3.48 -57.40
CA THR A 1096 -37.45 3.53 -56.71
C THR A 1096 -36.74 2.17 -56.71
N CYS A 1097 -35.41 2.19 -56.83
CA CYS A 1097 -34.51 1.07 -56.51
C CYS A 1097 -33.72 1.43 -55.24
N VAL A 1098 -33.47 0.44 -54.37
CA VAL A 1098 -32.69 0.62 -53.14
C VAL A 1098 -31.72 -0.55 -52.97
N VAL A 1099 -30.42 -0.25 -52.93
CA VAL A 1099 -29.35 -1.19 -52.56
C VAL A 1099 -28.84 -0.82 -51.17
N SER A 1100 -28.72 -1.79 -50.28
CA SER A 1100 -28.23 -1.59 -48.90
C SER A 1100 -26.91 -2.32 -48.67
N ASN A 1101 -25.92 -1.59 -48.15
CA ASN A 1101 -24.65 -2.10 -47.60
C ASN A 1101 -23.89 -3.12 -48.49
N GLY A 1102 -23.87 -2.92 -49.81
CA GLY A 1102 -23.02 -3.68 -50.73
C GLY A 1102 -23.27 -5.20 -50.77
N VAL A 1103 -24.42 -5.68 -50.31
CA VAL A 1103 -24.80 -7.11 -50.37
C VAL A 1103 -24.87 -7.56 -51.84
N GLN A 1104 -24.54 -8.82 -52.12
CA GLN A 1104 -24.45 -9.40 -53.47
C GLN A 1104 -25.81 -9.60 -54.18
N THR A 1105 -26.62 -8.55 -54.29
CA THR A 1105 -27.69 -8.47 -55.30
C THR A 1105 -27.13 -7.81 -56.54
N THR A 1106 -27.30 -8.44 -57.71
CA THR A 1106 -27.08 -7.79 -59.01
C THR A 1106 -28.02 -6.59 -59.17
N ALA A 1107 -27.69 -5.65 -60.06
CA ALA A 1107 -28.55 -4.49 -60.27
C ALA A 1107 -29.94 -4.86 -60.83
N ALA A 1108 -30.08 -6.01 -61.52
CA ALA A 1108 -31.35 -6.64 -61.83
C ALA A 1108 -32.17 -6.99 -60.58
N GLU A 1109 -31.57 -7.72 -59.63
CA GLU A 1109 -32.24 -8.18 -58.39
C GLU A 1109 -32.64 -7.03 -57.46
N ALA A 1110 -31.90 -5.92 -57.49
CA ALA A 1110 -32.26 -4.68 -56.78
C ALA A 1110 -33.34 -3.85 -57.50
N GLY A 1111 -33.69 -4.19 -58.75
CA GLY A 1111 -34.62 -3.42 -59.58
C GLY A 1111 -34.04 -2.13 -60.18
N CYS A 1112 -32.72 -1.94 -60.14
CA CYS A 1112 -31.97 -0.81 -60.71
C CYS A 1112 -31.81 -0.95 -62.24
N GLN A 1113 -32.92 -1.22 -62.92
CA GLN A 1113 -33.03 -1.37 -64.37
C GLN A 1113 -33.52 -0.07 -65.02
N LEU A 1114 -32.91 0.30 -66.15
CA LEU A 1114 -33.25 1.45 -66.98
C LEU A 1114 -33.53 0.97 -68.42
N THR A 1115 -34.78 1.09 -68.87
CA THR A 1115 -35.33 0.53 -70.11
C THR A 1115 -35.13 1.45 -71.32
N ASN A 1116 -34.90 0.90 -72.52
CA ASN A 1116 -35.12 1.64 -73.78
C ASN A 1116 -36.10 0.90 -74.68
N HIS A 1117 -36.81 1.66 -75.51
CA HIS A 1117 -37.67 1.12 -76.56
C HIS A 1117 -36.90 0.85 -77.86
N VAL A 1118 -37.15 -0.28 -78.50
CA VAL A 1118 -36.66 -0.60 -79.85
C VAL A 1118 -37.23 0.42 -80.84
N ILE A 1119 -36.43 0.89 -81.81
CA ILE A 1119 -36.90 1.85 -82.83
C ILE A 1119 -38.09 1.25 -83.61
N PRO A 1120 -39.30 1.83 -83.53
CA PRO A 1120 -40.47 1.28 -84.19
C PRO A 1120 -40.40 1.55 -85.69
N ILE A 1121 -40.23 0.49 -86.50
CA ILE A 1121 -40.22 0.60 -87.96
C ILE A 1121 -41.64 0.91 -88.43
N SER A 1122 -41.87 2.14 -88.90
CA SER A 1122 -43.19 2.65 -89.28
C SER A 1122 -43.70 2.06 -90.60
N ALA A 1123 -44.34 0.89 -90.52
CA ALA A 1123 -44.92 0.20 -91.66
C ALA A 1123 -46.10 1.00 -92.27
N LEU A 1124 -45.86 1.62 -93.42
CA LEU A 1124 -46.94 2.07 -94.32
C LEU A 1124 -47.63 0.84 -94.93
N PRO A 1125 -48.97 0.86 -95.10
CA PRO A 1125 -49.69 -0.29 -95.64
C PRO A 1125 -49.38 -0.48 -97.14
N PHE A 1126 -49.04 -1.72 -97.50
CA PHE A 1126 -48.87 -2.22 -98.88
C PHE A 1126 -47.62 -1.82 -99.69
N THR A 1127 -46.45 -1.72 -99.05
CA THR A 1127 -45.20 -2.22 -99.66
C THR A 1127 -44.48 -3.14 -98.68
N GLY A 1128 -43.88 -4.23 -99.19
CA GLY A 1128 -43.54 -5.40 -98.37
C GLY A 1128 -42.07 -5.53 -97.99
N GLY A 1129 -41.84 -6.13 -96.82
CA GLY A 1129 -40.58 -6.74 -96.40
C GLY A 1129 -40.91 -7.92 -95.48
N VAL A 1130 -40.69 -9.15 -95.96
CA VAL A 1130 -41.02 -10.39 -95.23
C VAL A 1130 -39.74 -11.13 -94.85
N ASP A 1131 -39.64 -11.51 -93.58
CA ASP A 1131 -38.40 -12.00 -93.01
C ASP A 1131 -38.16 -13.51 -93.24
N ALA A 1132 -36.88 -13.91 -93.20
CA ALA A 1132 -36.42 -15.20 -93.70
C ALA A 1132 -36.91 -16.44 -92.90
N ARG A 1133 -37.64 -16.27 -91.81
CA ARG A 1133 -38.24 -17.39 -91.04
C ARG A 1133 -39.57 -17.88 -91.61
N ASP A 1134 -40.36 -17.05 -92.26
CA ASP A 1134 -41.60 -17.49 -92.93
C ASP A 1134 -41.30 -18.42 -94.13
N TRP A 1135 -40.14 -18.25 -94.76
CA TRP A 1135 -39.64 -19.13 -95.83
C TRP A 1135 -39.46 -20.59 -95.38
N LEU A 1136 -39.26 -20.87 -94.10
CA LEU A 1136 -39.17 -22.24 -93.57
C LEU A 1136 -40.55 -22.90 -93.43
N LEU A 1137 -41.58 -22.15 -93.03
CA LEU A 1137 -42.95 -22.65 -92.90
C LEU A 1137 -43.65 -22.80 -94.26
N PHE A 1138 -43.57 -21.78 -95.13
CA PHE A 1138 -44.12 -21.88 -96.48
C PHE A 1138 -43.28 -22.82 -97.38
N GLY A 1139 -41.95 -22.86 -97.21
CA GLY A 1139 -41.08 -23.81 -97.89
C GLY A 1139 -41.37 -25.26 -97.49
N GLY A 1140 -41.59 -25.54 -96.20
CA GLY A 1140 -41.97 -26.87 -95.72
C GLY A 1140 -43.30 -27.36 -96.30
N ILE A 1141 -44.33 -26.52 -96.30
CA ILE A 1141 -45.65 -26.86 -96.85
C ILE A 1141 -45.61 -27.05 -98.37
N ALA A 1142 -44.86 -26.20 -99.09
CA ALA A 1142 -44.64 -26.37 -100.54
C ALA A 1142 -43.87 -27.65 -100.87
N ALA A 1143 -42.84 -28.00 -100.09
CA ALA A 1143 -42.07 -29.23 -100.26
C ALA A 1143 -42.92 -30.49 -100.04
N VAL A 1144 -43.80 -30.50 -99.02
CA VAL A 1144 -44.72 -31.62 -98.77
C VAL A 1144 -45.77 -31.76 -99.88
N ALA A 1145 -46.35 -30.66 -100.36
CA ALA A 1145 -47.29 -30.67 -101.47
C ALA A 1145 -46.64 -31.18 -102.78
N ALA A 1146 -45.41 -30.73 -103.07
CA ALA A 1146 -44.62 -31.21 -104.20
C ALA A 1146 -44.25 -32.70 -104.07
N ALA A 1147 -43.84 -33.15 -102.88
CA ALA A 1147 -43.48 -34.55 -102.61
C ALA A 1147 -44.68 -35.50 -102.77
N ILE A 1148 -45.86 -35.12 -102.26
CA ILE A 1148 -47.11 -35.90 -102.46
C ILE A 1148 -47.48 -35.95 -103.95
N THR A 1149 -47.34 -34.84 -104.68
CA THR A 1149 -47.63 -34.79 -106.12
C THR A 1149 -46.65 -35.64 -106.93
N LEU A 1150 -45.34 -35.60 -106.63
CA LEU A 1150 -44.34 -36.47 -107.27
C LEU A 1150 -44.56 -37.95 -106.90
N ALA A 1151 -44.93 -38.27 -105.66
CA ALA A 1151 -45.23 -39.63 -105.24
C ALA A 1151 -46.40 -40.20 -106.04
N LEU A 1152 -47.51 -39.46 -106.16
CA LEU A 1152 -48.68 -39.86 -106.95
C LEU A 1152 -48.36 -40.02 -108.46
N ILE A 1153 -47.52 -39.15 -109.02
CA ILE A 1153 -47.05 -39.28 -110.42
C ILE A 1153 -46.13 -40.49 -110.61
N ASN A 1154 -45.31 -40.84 -109.62
CA ASN A 1154 -44.43 -42.02 -109.67
C ASN A 1154 -45.23 -43.32 -109.50
N GLU A 1155 -46.24 -43.33 -108.63
CA GLU A 1155 -47.20 -44.43 -108.45
C GLU A 1155 -48.01 -44.68 -109.73
N TYR A 1156 -48.45 -43.60 -110.39
CA TYR A 1156 -49.12 -43.65 -111.70
C TYR A 1156 -48.23 -44.24 -112.80
N ARG A 1157 -46.94 -43.89 -112.83
CA ARG A 1157 -45.96 -44.47 -113.78
C ARG A 1157 -45.70 -45.96 -113.50
N LYS A 1158 -45.69 -46.39 -112.23
CA LYS A 1158 -45.56 -47.82 -111.87
C LYS A 1158 -46.73 -48.68 -112.34
N ARG A 1159 -47.96 -48.14 -112.46
CA ARG A 1159 -49.15 -48.88 -112.90
C ARG A 1159 -49.42 -48.85 -114.42
N LYS A 1160 -48.39 -48.59 -115.23
CA LYS A 1160 -48.43 -48.87 -116.68
C LYS A 1160 -47.19 -49.61 -117.19
N GLY A 1161 -46.56 -50.38 -116.30
CA GLY A 1161 -45.29 -51.08 -116.52
C GLY A 1161 -45.28 -52.56 -116.13
N LEU A 1162 -46.44 -53.21 -115.99
CA LEU A 1162 -46.65 -54.68 -115.97
C LEU A 1162 -48.17 -54.96 -115.87
N ALA A 1163 -48.73 -55.58 -116.91
CA ALA A 1163 -50.17 -55.87 -117.11
C ALA A 1163 -51.12 -54.65 -117.08
#